data_AF-A0A1I7IIT9-F1
#
_entry.id   AF-A0A1I7IIT9-F1
#
_cell.length_a   1.000
_cell.length_b   1.000
_cell.length_c   1.000
_cell.angle_alpha   90.00
_cell.angle_beta   90.00
_cell.angle_gamma   90.00
#
_symmetry.space_group_name_H-M   'P 1'
#
loop_
_entity.id
_entity.type
_entity.pdbx_description
1 polymer ?
#
loop_
_entity_poly.entity_id
_entity_poly.type
_entity_poly.pdbx_seq_one_letter_code
_entity_poly.pdbx_strand_id
1 'polypeptide(L)'
;MFYPQEFDVIVVGGGHAGTEAALASARMGCKTLLLSHNIETLGQMSCNPSIGGIGKGHLVKEVDALGGAMALATDEGGIQFRILNSSKGPAVRATRAQADRILYKAAIRRRLENQPNLWLFQQAVDDLMVEGDRVVGAVTQVGIRFRSRTVVLTAGTFLDGKIHVGLNNYSAGRAGDPPAVSLSARLKELKLPQGRLKTGTPPRIDGRTIDFSKCTEQPGDGMPGGIEGPVPVFSFMGGGIAHPQQVPCWITHTNERTHDIIRSGFDRSPMFTGKIDGVGPRYCPSVEDKINRFADKESHQIFLEPEGLTTHEIYPNGISTSLPFDIQYELVRSMAGMENAHILRPGYAIEYDYFDPRALKSSFETRAIGGLFFAGQINGTTGYEEAAAQGLFAGVNAALQCQGKDAWLPARNEAYLGVLVDDLITKGVTEPYRMFTSRAEFRLMLREDNADMRLTEKGRELGLVDDARWDAFNRKRDTVSRETARLRAIWVNPNNLPAAEAERVLGKSIEREYNLLDLLRRPDVNYAGLMSLEEGKYANPELAAEAAASDDMAKSVIEQIEITAKYAGYIDLQKTEVERAAHYENLKLPADLDYLQVSALSFEARQTLAKHRPETLGLASRISGITPATVSLLLVHLKKNLWKNTVPLQAADASTEKAQA
;
A
#
# COMPACT_ATOMS: atom_id res chain seq x y z
N MET A 1 -32.26 15.22 14.12
CA MET A 1 -32.54 16.21 13.04
C MET A 1 -31.85 15.74 11.75
N PHE A 2 -32.43 15.97 10.58
CA PHE A 2 -31.71 15.78 9.31
C PHE A 2 -30.87 17.01 9.00
N TYR A 3 -29.60 16.81 8.65
CA TYR A 3 -28.77 17.88 8.11
C TYR A 3 -29.35 18.32 6.76
N PRO A 4 -29.43 19.64 6.46
CA PRO A 4 -30.16 20.15 5.30
C PRO A 4 -29.51 19.77 3.95
N GLN A 5 -28.20 19.54 3.93
CA GLN A 5 -27.48 19.13 2.73
C GLN A 5 -27.39 17.60 2.66
N GLU A 6 -27.65 17.06 1.47
CA GLU A 6 -27.38 15.67 1.13
C GLU A 6 -26.02 15.55 0.46
N PHE A 7 -25.34 14.42 0.72
CA PHE A 7 -24.03 14.11 0.19
C PHE A 7 -24.11 12.92 -0.74
N ASP A 8 -23.18 12.81 -1.69
CA ASP A 8 -23.08 11.62 -2.52
C ASP A 8 -22.39 10.50 -1.74
N VAL A 9 -21.25 10.84 -1.10
CA VAL A 9 -20.42 9.91 -0.33
C VAL A 9 -20.23 10.46 1.09
N ILE A 10 -20.45 9.60 2.10
CA ILE A 10 -20.01 9.86 3.47
C ILE A 10 -18.81 8.97 3.78
N VAL A 11 -17.74 9.54 4.30
CA VAL A 11 -16.58 8.81 4.81
C VAL A 11 -16.57 8.91 6.33
N VAL A 12 -16.50 7.76 7.00
CA VAL A 12 -16.52 7.66 8.47
C VAL A 12 -15.12 7.29 8.97
N GLY A 13 -14.48 8.22 9.68
CA GLY A 13 -13.14 8.10 10.23
C GLY A 13 -12.11 8.91 9.43
N GLY A 14 -11.35 9.77 10.12
CA GLY A 14 -10.33 10.62 9.50
C GLY A 14 -8.90 10.05 9.48
N GLY A 15 -8.78 8.71 9.51
CA GLY A 15 -7.49 8.03 9.45
C GLY A 15 -6.88 8.02 8.04
N HIS A 16 -5.83 7.23 7.83
CA HIS A 16 -5.14 7.13 6.53
C HIS A 16 -6.08 6.65 5.40
N ALA A 17 -6.91 5.64 5.66
CA ALA A 17 -7.91 5.17 4.70
C ALA A 17 -8.98 6.25 4.42
N GLY A 18 -9.54 6.84 5.47
CA GLY A 18 -10.60 7.83 5.31
C GLY A 18 -10.13 9.12 4.64
N THR A 19 -8.87 9.51 4.87
CA THR A 19 -8.23 10.64 4.18
C THR A 19 -8.23 10.41 2.67
N GLU A 20 -7.67 9.30 2.21
CA GLU A 20 -7.59 9.03 0.77
C GLU A 20 -8.98 8.76 0.15
N ALA A 21 -9.88 8.10 0.89
CA ALA A 21 -11.25 7.88 0.43
C ALA A 21 -11.99 9.22 0.21
N ALA A 22 -11.90 10.13 1.18
CA ALA A 22 -12.56 11.42 1.12
C ALA A 22 -12.00 12.30 -0.01
N LEU A 23 -10.67 12.35 -0.15
CA LEU A 23 -10.01 13.09 -1.23
C LEU A 23 -10.36 12.50 -2.60
N ALA A 24 -10.30 11.18 -2.76
CA ALA A 24 -10.61 10.52 -4.01
C ALA A 24 -12.05 10.80 -4.46
N SER A 25 -13.03 10.57 -3.60
CA SER A 25 -14.45 10.81 -3.94
C SER A 25 -14.72 12.29 -4.27
N ALA A 26 -14.14 13.22 -3.51
CA ALA A 26 -14.32 14.65 -3.73
C ALA A 26 -13.71 15.14 -5.06
N ARG A 27 -12.50 14.64 -5.41
CA ARG A 27 -11.82 14.96 -6.68
C ARG A 27 -12.58 14.44 -7.90
N MET A 28 -13.22 13.29 -7.76
CA MET A 28 -14.11 12.73 -8.77
C MET A 28 -15.44 13.51 -8.94
N GLY A 29 -15.62 14.62 -8.20
CA GLY A 29 -16.76 15.52 -8.32
C GLY A 29 -17.95 15.17 -7.43
N CYS A 30 -17.83 14.17 -6.54
CA CYS A 30 -18.90 13.80 -5.62
C CYS A 30 -18.90 14.71 -4.38
N LYS A 31 -20.09 15.16 -3.96
CA LYS A 31 -20.25 15.89 -2.70
C LYS A 31 -19.93 14.95 -1.55
N THR A 32 -18.79 15.16 -0.89
CA THR A 32 -18.25 14.22 0.08
C THR A 32 -18.22 14.81 1.48
N LEU A 33 -18.72 14.07 2.47
CA LEU A 33 -18.65 14.44 3.89
C LEU A 33 -17.69 13.51 4.62
N LEU A 34 -16.66 14.06 5.26
CA LEU A 34 -15.78 13.34 6.16
C LEU A 34 -16.22 13.57 7.61
N LEU A 35 -16.74 12.51 8.24
CA LEU A 35 -17.08 12.46 9.66
C LEU A 35 -15.89 11.92 10.46
N SER A 36 -15.44 12.67 11.46
CA SER A 36 -14.35 12.26 12.35
C SER A 36 -14.67 12.66 13.79
N HIS A 37 -14.21 11.87 14.77
CA HIS A 37 -14.34 12.21 16.19
C HIS A 37 -13.63 13.52 16.53
N ASN A 38 -12.50 13.77 15.86
CA ASN A 38 -11.60 14.88 16.16
C ASN A 38 -10.85 15.30 14.88
N ILE A 39 -10.99 16.57 14.48
CA ILE A 39 -10.36 17.15 13.28
C ILE A 39 -8.86 17.36 13.49
N GLU A 40 -8.41 17.61 14.72
CA GLU A 40 -7.01 17.75 15.10
C GLU A 40 -6.22 16.43 14.97
N THR A 41 -6.91 15.31 14.75
CA THR A 41 -6.31 13.97 14.57
C THR A 41 -6.36 13.43 13.14
N LEU A 42 -6.82 14.22 12.16
CA LEU A 42 -6.82 13.83 10.76
C LEU A 42 -5.41 13.50 10.27
N GLY A 43 -5.19 12.30 9.74
CA GLY A 43 -3.86 11.86 9.30
C GLY A 43 -2.87 11.54 10.43
N GLN A 44 -3.33 11.40 11.68
CA GLN A 44 -2.46 11.10 12.81
C GLN A 44 -1.81 9.71 12.68
N MET A 45 -0.48 9.68 12.72
CA MET A 45 0.29 8.45 12.91
C MET A 45 0.15 7.98 14.35
N SER A 46 -0.25 6.72 14.54
CA SER A 46 -0.53 6.12 15.86
C SER A 46 0.54 5.13 16.32
N CYS A 47 1.23 4.48 15.39
CA CYS A 47 2.24 3.45 15.62
C CYS A 47 3.65 3.96 15.28
N ASN A 48 4.32 3.55 14.20
CA ASN A 48 5.66 4.02 13.82
C ASN A 48 5.62 5.46 13.25
N PRO A 49 6.64 6.32 13.46
CA PRO A 49 6.74 7.64 12.82
C PRO A 49 7.35 7.55 11.41
N SER A 50 6.94 6.57 10.59
CA SER A 50 7.53 6.34 9.27
C SER A 50 6.50 6.00 8.22
N ILE A 51 6.81 6.32 6.95
CA ILE A 51 6.06 5.90 5.76
C ILE A 51 6.99 5.11 4.83
N GLY A 52 6.46 4.04 4.26
CA GLY A 52 7.10 3.21 3.24
C GLY A 52 7.93 2.05 3.79
N GLY A 53 8.95 1.66 3.04
CA GLY A 53 9.68 0.41 3.20
C GLY A 53 9.17 -0.69 2.27
N ILE A 54 9.66 -1.92 2.42
CA ILE A 54 9.41 -3.01 1.45
C ILE A 54 7.90 -3.28 1.29
N GLY A 55 7.42 -3.22 0.04
CA GLY A 55 5.99 -3.35 -0.33
C GLY A 55 5.13 -2.13 0.05
N LYS A 56 5.47 -1.44 1.13
CA LYS A 56 4.78 -0.23 1.61
C LYS A 56 5.10 1.00 0.75
N GLY A 57 6.38 1.22 0.42
CA GLY A 57 6.80 2.32 -0.44
C GLY A 57 6.22 2.19 -1.85
N HIS A 58 6.03 0.95 -2.32
CA HIS A 58 5.35 0.65 -3.58
C HIS A 58 3.89 1.12 -3.55
N LEU A 59 3.16 0.79 -2.49
CA LEU A 59 1.79 1.31 -2.31
C LEU A 59 1.76 2.84 -2.23
N VAL A 60 2.72 3.48 -1.54
CA VAL A 60 2.78 4.95 -1.45
C VAL A 60 2.97 5.58 -2.83
N LYS A 61 3.88 5.03 -3.65
CA LYS A 61 4.13 5.48 -5.03
C LYS A 61 2.93 5.24 -5.95
N GLU A 62 2.19 4.14 -5.75
CA GLU A 62 0.95 3.86 -6.49
C GLU A 62 -0.20 4.78 -6.09
N VAL A 63 -0.34 5.07 -4.79
CA VAL A 63 -1.28 6.08 -4.28
C VAL A 63 -0.94 7.44 -4.87
N ASP A 64 0.34 7.82 -4.95
CA ASP A 64 0.77 9.07 -5.60
C ASP A 64 0.44 9.11 -7.09
N ALA A 65 0.71 8.02 -7.83
CA ALA A 65 0.39 7.89 -9.25
C ALA A 65 -1.11 8.10 -9.53
N LEU A 66 -1.95 7.62 -8.63
CA LEU A 66 -3.40 7.82 -8.69
C LEU A 66 -3.86 9.18 -8.15
N GLY A 67 -2.94 10.07 -7.79
CA GLY A 67 -3.23 11.43 -7.31
C GLY A 67 -3.45 11.56 -5.80
N GLY A 68 -3.25 10.51 -5.00
CA GLY A 68 -3.42 10.52 -3.55
C GLY A 68 -2.50 11.48 -2.78
N ALA A 69 -2.75 11.64 -1.48
CA ALA A 69 -2.08 12.64 -0.64
C ALA A 69 -0.86 12.12 0.13
N MET A 70 -0.80 10.83 0.44
CA MET A 70 0.19 10.24 1.34
C MET A 70 1.64 10.55 0.95
N ALA A 71 1.99 10.44 -0.32
CA ALA A 71 3.37 10.68 -0.79
C ALA A 71 3.80 12.13 -0.58
N LEU A 72 3.01 13.09 -1.06
CA LEU A 72 3.30 14.52 -0.90
C LEU A 72 3.31 14.95 0.57
N ALA A 73 2.41 14.40 1.40
CA ALA A 73 2.43 14.67 2.84
C ALA A 73 3.67 14.09 3.53
N THR A 74 4.18 12.97 3.03
CA THR A 74 5.45 12.41 3.49
C THR A 74 6.64 13.28 3.07
N ASP A 75 6.65 13.79 1.84
CA ASP A 75 7.70 14.69 1.37
C ASP A 75 7.76 16.00 2.19
N GLU A 76 6.60 16.57 2.52
CA GLU A 76 6.49 17.79 3.35
C GLU A 76 6.82 17.57 4.83
N GLY A 77 6.57 16.37 5.35
CA GLY A 77 6.79 16.03 6.76
C GLY A 77 8.02 15.16 7.01
N GLY A 78 8.78 14.81 5.97
CA GLY A 78 9.83 13.80 6.05
C GLY A 78 11.13 14.34 6.63
N ILE A 79 11.61 13.71 7.70
CA ILE A 79 12.82 14.11 8.43
C ILE A 79 13.99 13.15 8.25
N GLN A 80 13.81 12.07 7.48
CA GLN A 80 14.88 11.20 7.02
C GLN A 80 14.35 10.38 5.85
N PHE A 81 15.07 10.30 4.73
CA PHE A 81 14.72 9.41 3.62
C PHE A 81 15.82 8.40 3.35
N ARG A 82 15.45 7.17 2.99
CA ARG A 82 16.37 6.10 2.61
C ARG A 82 15.78 5.21 1.52
N ILE A 83 16.62 4.78 0.59
CA ILE A 83 16.32 3.71 -0.36
C ILE A 83 16.79 2.37 0.23
N LEU A 84 15.85 1.57 0.72
CA LEU A 84 16.11 0.22 1.18
C LEU A 84 16.47 -0.68 0.00
N ASN A 85 17.36 -1.65 0.24
CA ASN A 85 17.84 -2.57 -0.78
C ASN A 85 18.47 -1.86 -2.00
N SER A 86 19.09 -0.69 -1.83
CA SER A 86 19.71 0.09 -2.91
C SER A 86 20.72 -0.72 -3.74
N SER A 87 21.48 -1.62 -3.10
CA SER A 87 22.42 -2.54 -3.74
C SER A 87 21.78 -3.75 -4.43
N LYS A 88 20.48 -3.98 -4.22
CA LYS A 88 19.70 -5.00 -4.93
C LYS A 88 18.97 -4.32 -6.10
N GLY A 89 18.73 -5.07 -7.17
CA GLY A 89 18.12 -4.52 -8.39
C GLY A 89 16.80 -3.75 -8.15
N PRO A 90 16.37 -2.91 -9.10
CA PRO A 90 15.28 -1.95 -8.95
C PRO A 90 13.95 -2.60 -8.54
N ALA A 91 13.73 -3.86 -8.90
CA ALA A 91 12.52 -4.61 -8.53
C ALA A 91 12.33 -4.88 -7.02
N VAL A 92 13.35 -4.64 -6.18
CA VAL A 92 13.25 -4.84 -4.73
C VAL A 92 13.71 -3.63 -3.92
N ARG A 93 14.05 -2.53 -4.60
CA ARG A 93 14.32 -1.24 -3.95
C ARG A 93 13.04 -0.69 -3.37
N ALA A 94 13.12 -0.10 -2.19
CA ALA A 94 11.94 0.52 -1.58
C ALA A 94 12.28 1.79 -0.81
N THR A 95 11.55 2.86 -1.08
CA THR A 95 11.68 4.14 -0.39
C THR A 95 11.06 4.05 0.99
N ARG A 96 11.76 4.54 2.00
CA ARG A 96 11.26 4.68 3.37
C ARG A 96 11.63 6.06 3.89
N ALA A 97 10.68 6.74 4.53
CA ALA A 97 10.95 7.98 5.24
C ALA A 97 10.53 7.91 6.69
N GLN A 98 11.32 8.54 7.56
CA GLN A 98 10.84 9.00 8.86
C GLN A 98 10.06 10.30 8.67
N ALA A 99 8.97 10.45 9.38
CA ALA A 99 8.11 11.61 9.32
C ALA A 99 8.03 12.28 10.69
N ASP A 100 8.15 13.61 10.69
CA ASP A 100 7.66 14.40 11.80
C ASP A 100 6.13 14.28 11.84
N ARG A 101 5.62 13.72 12.94
CA ARG A 101 4.19 13.45 13.10
C ARG A 101 3.34 14.71 13.03
N ILE A 102 3.84 15.83 13.50
CA ILE A 102 3.13 17.11 13.52
C ILE A 102 3.06 17.65 12.10
N LEU A 103 4.19 17.67 11.39
CA LEU A 103 4.26 18.16 10.01
C LEU A 103 3.43 17.29 9.06
N TYR A 104 3.55 15.96 9.13
CA TYR A 104 2.76 15.05 8.31
C TYR A 104 1.26 15.24 8.55
N LYS A 105 0.85 15.33 9.82
CA LYS A 105 -0.55 15.55 10.19
C LYS A 105 -1.08 16.89 9.67
N ALA A 106 -0.28 17.96 9.80
CA ALA A 106 -0.63 19.28 9.28
C ALA A 106 -0.75 19.27 7.75
N ALA A 107 0.15 18.58 7.06
CA ALA A 107 0.14 18.41 5.61
C ALA A 107 -1.13 17.70 5.11
N ILE A 108 -1.57 16.64 5.80
CA ILE A 108 -2.83 15.94 5.49
C ILE A 108 -4.04 16.82 5.78
N ARG A 109 -4.10 17.43 6.97
CA ARG A 109 -5.21 18.31 7.36
C ARG A 109 -5.41 19.45 6.36
N ARG A 110 -4.33 20.12 5.97
CA ARG A 110 -4.36 21.20 4.97
C ARG A 110 -4.96 20.73 3.65
N ARG A 111 -4.63 19.53 3.18
CA ARG A 111 -5.19 18.98 1.94
C ARG A 111 -6.68 18.70 2.05
N LEU A 112 -7.12 18.12 3.17
CA LEU A 112 -8.54 17.84 3.41
C LEU A 112 -9.37 19.12 3.52
N GLU A 113 -8.88 20.13 4.24
CA GLU A 113 -9.60 21.40 4.44
C GLU A 113 -9.73 22.23 3.17
N ASN A 114 -8.79 22.08 2.22
CA ASN A 114 -8.75 22.87 0.99
C ASN A 114 -9.21 22.10 -0.25
N GLN A 115 -9.73 20.87 -0.10
CA GLN A 115 -10.21 20.07 -1.23
C GLN A 115 -11.64 20.51 -1.63
N PRO A 116 -11.86 20.94 -2.88
CA PRO A 116 -13.21 21.18 -3.39
C PRO A 116 -14.10 19.94 -3.28
N ASN A 117 -15.40 20.15 -3.02
CA ASN A 117 -16.42 19.11 -2.79
C ASN A 117 -16.22 18.26 -1.53
N LEU A 118 -15.33 18.65 -0.61
CA LEU A 118 -15.14 17.96 0.67
C LEU A 118 -15.60 18.85 1.83
N TRP A 119 -16.47 18.31 2.67
CA TRP A 119 -16.89 18.92 3.93
C TRP A 119 -16.37 18.10 5.10
N LEU A 120 -15.84 18.78 6.11
CA LEU A 120 -15.42 18.16 7.36
C LEU A 120 -16.49 18.41 8.43
N PHE A 121 -16.81 17.38 9.20
CA PHE A 121 -17.73 17.52 10.33
C PHE A 121 -17.25 16.68 11.52
N GLN A 122 -17.03 17.35 12.66
CA GLN A 122 -16.49 16.72 13.85
C GLN A 122 -17.60 16.10 14.71
N GLN A 123 -17.88 14.82 14.48
CA GLN A 123 -18.71 13.99 15.35
C GLN A 123 -18.35 12.51 15.19
N ALA A 124 -18.49 11.78 16.30
CA ALA A 124 -18.54 10.33 16.27
C ALA A 124 -19.78 9.85 15.50
N VAL A 125 -19.65 8.72 14.80
CA VAL A 125 -20.78 8.04 14.15
C VAL A 125 -21.20 6.86 15.02
N ASP A 126 -22.47 6.85 15.42
CA ASP A 126 -23.04 5.82 16.30
C ASP A 126 -23.88 4.81 15.53
N ASP A 127 -24.45 5.19 14.38
CA ASP A 127 -25.28 4.29 13.57
C ASP A 127 -25.17 4.57 12.06
N LEU A 128 -25.54 3.57 11.26
CA LEU A 128 -25.74 3.68 9.83
C LEU A 128 -27.23 3.65 9.53
N MET A 129 -27.68 4.52 8.64
CA MET A 129 -29.05 4.48 8.15
C MET A 129 -29.14 3.48 6.99
N VAL A 130 -30.06 2.51 7.09
CA VAL A 130 -30.27 1.46 6.08
C VAL A 130 -31.74 1.42 5.70
N GLU A 131 -32.03 1.42 4.40
CA GLU A 131 -33.37 1.22 3.84
C GLU A 131 -33.34 -0.03 2.95
N GLY A 132 -34.09 -1.07 3.33
CA GLY A 132 -34.01 -2.37 2.66
C GLY A 132 -32.62 -2.99 2.83
N ASP A 133 -31.95 -3.25 1.71
CA ASP A 133 -30.60 -3.81 1.63
C ASP A 133 -29.53 -2.77 1.29
N ARG A 134 -29.83 -1.47 1.42
CA ARG A 134 -28.93 -0.38 1.02
C ARG A 134 -28.68 0.63 2.13
N VAL A 135 -27.45 1.12 2.25
CA VAL A 135 -27.12 2.26 3.11
C VAL A 135 -27.63 3.56 2.49
N VAL A 136 -28.20 4.43 3.32
CA VAL A 136 -28.77 5.74 2.91
C VAL A 136 -28.22 6.90 3.73
N GLY A 137 -27.25 6.65 4.61
CA GLY A 137 -26.63 7.69 5.42
C GLY A 137 -25.98 7.22 6.72
N ALA A 138 -25.65 8.17 7.57
CA ALA A 138 -25.05 7.95 8.88
C ALA A 138 -25.69 8.83 9.97
N VAL A 139 -25.68 8.32 11.19
CA VAL A 139 -26.18 9.03 12.38
C VAL A 139 -25.02 9.27 13.33
N THR A 140 -24.83 10.54 13.69
CA THR A 140 -23.83 10.95 14.66
C THR A 140 -24.26 10.68 16.09
N GLN A 141 -23.30 10.65 17.02
CA GLN A 141 -23.54 10.48 18.45
C GLN A 141 -24.52 11.51 19.05
N VAL A 142 -24.51 12.75 18.54
CA VAL A 142 -25.47 13.80 18.95
C VAL A 142 -26.83 13.70 18.25
N GLY A 143 -27.08 12.65 17.45
CA GLY A 143 -28.36 12.39 16.79
C GLY A 143 -28.62 13.18 15.51
N ILE A 144 -27.60 13.82 14.93
CA ILE A 144 -27.69 14.45 13.60
C ILE A 144 -27.59 13.35 12.55
N ARG A 145 -28.51 13.38 11.59
CA ARG A 145 -28.63 12.41 10.50
C ARG A 145 -28.18 13.04 9.19
N PHE A 146 -27.23 12.41 8.52
CA PHE A 146 -26.72 12.82 7.20
C PHE A 146 -27.14 11.78 6.17
N ARG A 147 -27.75 12.23 5.06
CA ARG A 147 -28.12 11.35 3.95
C ARG A 147 -26.99 11.24 2.95
N SER A 148 -26.79 10.02 2.45
CA SER A 148 -25.90 9.77 1.31
C SER A 148 -26.29 8.56 0.47
N ARG A 149 -25.72 8.48 -0.74
CA ARG A 149 -25.92 7.33 -1.65
C ARG A 149 -24.98 6.16 -1.33
N THR A 150 -23.80 6.49 -0.81
CA THR A 150 -22.80 5.52 -0.36
C THR A 150 -22.13 5.98 0.94
N VAL A 151 -21.56 5.02 1.67
CA VAL A 151 -20.80 5.23 2.90
C VAL A 151 -19.51 4.42 2.86
N VAL A 152 -18.37 5.05 3.11
CA VAL A 152 -17.07 4.38 3.29
C VAL A 152 -16.70 4.38 4.78
N LEU A 153 -16.67 3.19 5.39
CA LEU A 153 -16.33 3.02 6.80
C LEU A 153 -14.83 2.72 6.96
N THR A 154 -14.14 3.58 7.71
CA THR A 154 -12.68 3.53 7.92
C THR A 154 -12.31 3.63 9.40
N ALA A 155 -13.03 2.87 10.24
CA ALA A 155 -13.01 3.00 11.69
C ALA A 155 -11.68 2.65 12.39
N GLY A 156 -10.64 2.25 11.66
CA GLY A 156 -9.31 1.99 12.23
C GLY A 156 -9.36 0.94 13.35
N THR A 157 -8.76 1.26 14.49
CA THR A 157 -8.77 0.44 15.72
C THR A 157 -9.87 0.83 16.71
N PHE A 158 -10.85 1.64 16.30
CA PHE A 158 -11.82 2.23 17.23
C PHE A 158 -13.01 1.31 17.54
N LEU A 159 -13.39 0.41 16.64
CA LEU A 159 -14.52 -0.49 16.85
C LEU A 159 -14.24 -1.46 18.00
N ASP A 160 -15.00 -1.31 19.10
CA ASP A 160 -14.84 -2.10 20.33
C ASP A 160 -13.39 -2.18 20.80
N GLY A 161 -12.67 -1.05 20.68
CA GLY A 161 -11.24 -0.95 20.95
C GLY A 161 -10.92 -1.14 22.43
N LYS A 162 -9.90 -1.95 22.73
CA LYS A 162 -9.45 -2.25 24.09
C LYS A 162 -7.93 -2.25 24.20
N ILE A 163 -7.40 -1.41 25.08
CA ILE A 163 -5.96 -1.33 25.35
C ILE A 163 -5.58 -2.29 26.47
N HIS A 164 -4.42 -2.94 26.32
CA HIS A 164 -3.85 -3.88 27.28
C HIS A 164 -2.41 -3.49 27.64
N VAL A 165 -2.14 -3.35 28.94
CA VAL A 165 -0.81 -3.12 29.53
C VAL A 165 -0.66 -4.06 30.72
N GLY A 166 0.09 -5.15 30.54
CA GLY A 166 0.06 -6.28 31.45
C GLY A 166 -1.38 -6.77 31.65
N LEU A 167 -1.73 -7.16 32.87
CA LEU A 167 -3.07 -7.64 33.19
C LEU A 167 -4.17 -6.56 33.20
N ASN A 168 -3.78 -5.28 33.16
CA ASN A 168 -4.70 -4.14 33.13
C ASN A 168 -5.20 -3.90 31.71
N ASN A 169 -6.48 -3.56 31.59
CA ASN A 169 -7.10 -3.22 30.31
C ASN A 169 -8.17 -2.15 30.49
N TYR A 170 -8.39 -1.37 29.45
CA TYR A 170 -9.41 -0.32 29.42
C TYR A 170 -9.88 -0.05 27.98
N SER A 171 -11.12 0.41 27.81
CA SER A 171 -11.71 0.66 26.49
C SER A 171 -11.18 1.95 25.89
N ALA A 172 -10.65 1.87 24.66
CA ALA A 172 -10.05 2.99 23.93
C ALA A 172 -9.83 2.60 22.47
N GLY A 173 -10.05 3.52 21.53
CA GLY A 173 -9.70 3.29 20.12
C GLY A 173 -8.20 3.49 19.87
N ARG A 174 -7.59 4.38 20.64
CA ARG A 174 -6.16 4.64 20.75
C ARG A 174 -5.90 5.24 22.13
N ALA A 175 -4.66 5.20 22.62
CA ALA A 175 -4.31 5.90 23.86
C ALA A 175 -4.71 7.38 23.79
N GLY A 176 -5.61 7.80 24.69
CA GLY A 176 -6.16 9.15 24.75
C GLY A 176 -7.48 9.37 23.99
N ASP A 177 -7.92 8.43 23.14
CA ASP A 177 -9.13 8.57 22.33
C ASP A 177 -10.20 7.51 22.70
N PRO A 178 -11.49 7.91 22.78
CA PRO A 178 -12.56 6.99 23.12
C PRO A 178 -12.78 5.94 22.00
N PRO A 179 -13.29 4.75 22.35
CA PRO A 179 -13.68 3.73 21.37
C PRO A 179 -15.04 4.03 20.73
N ALA A 180 -15.30 3.43 19.57
CA ALA A 180 -16.59 3.44 18.89
C ALA A 180 -17.40 2.18 19.24
N VAL A 181 -18.14 2.24 20.35
CA VAL A 181 -18.88 1.09 20.91
C VAL A 181 -20.23 0.90 20.23
N SER A 182 -21.05 1.96 20.15
CA SER A 182 -22.38 1.91 19.57
C SER A 182 -22.35 1.42 18.12
N LEU A 183 -21.43 1.97 17.31
CA LEU A 183 -21.26 1.57 15.92
C LEU A 183 -20.86 0.09 15.79
N SER A 184 -19.96 -0.42 16.65
CA SER A 184 -19.62 -1.85 16.64
C SER A 184 -20.85 -2.71 16.93
N ALA A 185 -21.66 -2.35 17.93
CA ALA A 185 -22.89 -3.07 18.26
C ALA A 185 -23.88 -3.09 17.07
N ARG A 186 -24.04 -1.97 16.37
CA ARG A 186 -24.91 -1.89 15.19
C ARG A 186 -24.39 -2.74 14.02
N LEU A 187 -23.08 -2.73 13.78
CA LEU A 187 -22.49 -3.58 12.73
C LEU A 187 -22.61 -5.07 13.07
N LYS A 188 -22.58 -5.46 14.36
CA LYS A 188 -22.84 -6.84 14.80
C LYS A 188 -24.25 -7.30 14.42
N GLU A 189 -25.25 -6.42 14.44
CA GLU A 189 -26.62 -6.74 14.01
C GLU A 189 -26.72 -7.08 12.51
N LEU A 190 -25.78 -6.57 11.69
CA LEU A 190 -25.72 -6.86 10.24
C LEU A 190 -25.27 -8.29 9.94
N LYS A 191 -24.82 -9.05 10.94
CA LYS A 191 -24.34 -10.44 10.82
C LYS A 191 -23.22 -10.61 9.79
N LEU A 192 -22.41 -9.58 9.60
CA LEU A 192 -21.18 -9.68 8.84
C LEU A 192 -20.18 -10.58 9.59
N PRO A 193 -19.39 -11.41 8.89
CA PRO A 193 -18.37 -12.22 9.55
C PRO A 193 -17.34 -11.32 10.22
N GLN A 194 -17.28 -11.39 11.55
CA GLN A 194 -16.46 -10.53 12.38
C GLN A 194 -15.45 -11.36 13.18
N GLY A 195 -14.27 -10.80 13.40
CA GLY A 195 -13.30 -11.30 14.36
C GLY A 195 -12.65 -10.17 15.14
N ARG A 196 -11.66 -10.51 15.97
CA ARG A 196 -10.81 -9.54 16.67
C ARG A 196 -9.36 -9.73 16.29
N LEU A 197 -8.64 -8.61 16.18
CA LEU A 197 -7.20 -8.59 15.93
C LEU A 197 -6.52 -7.77 17.00
N LYS A 198 -5.22 -8.04 17.16
CA LYS A 198 -4.34 -7.29 18.06
C LYS A 198 -3.19 -6.67 17.29
N THR A 199 -2.85 -5.43 17.65
CA THR A 199 -1.57 -4.81 17.28
C THR A 199 -0.90 -4.17 18.49
N GLY A 200 0.43 -4.16 18.54
CA GLY A 200 1.21 -3.59 19.64
C GLY A 200 2.01 -2.37 19.23
N THR A 201 2.24 -1.44 20.16
CA THR A 201 3.14 -0.30 20.01
C THR A 201 4.16 -0.29 21.15
N PRO A 202 5.41 0.17 20.92
CA PRO A 202 6.42 0.23 21.98
C PRO A 202 6.12 1.36 22.97
N PRO A 203 6.84 1.43 24.10
CA PRO A 203 6.88 2.64 24.90
C PRO A 203 7.43 3.84 24.11
N ARG A 204 7.13 5.06 24.54
CA ARG A 204 7.77 6.29 24.05
C ARG A 204 8.80 6.77 25.05
N ILE A 205 9.99 7.11 24.58
CA ILE A 205 11.15 7.39 25.41
C ILE A 205 11.54 8.86 25.28
N ASP A 206 11.94 9.50 26.37
CA ASP A 206 12.54 10.84 26.33
C ASP A 206 13.97 10.76 25.79
N GLY A 207 14.19 11.27 24.59
CA GLY A 207 15.48 11.28 23.91
C GLY A 207 16.59 11.98 24.69
N ARG A 208 16.28 12.90 25.60
CA ARG A 208 17.28 13.58 26.45
C ARG A 208 17.91 12.65 27.48
N THR A 209 17.27 11.51 27.73
CA THR A 209 17.71 10.49 28.69
C THR A 209 18.39 9.29 28.04
N ILE A 210 18.59 9.34 26.73
CA ILE A 210 19.33 8.35 25.95
C ILE A 210 20.76 8.84 25.72
N ASP A 211 21.73 7.99 26.04
CA ASP A 211 23.14 8.18 25.70
C ASP A 211 23.40 7.66 24.27
N PHE A 212 23.15 8.53 23.28
CA PHE A 212 23.35 8.21 21.86
C PHE A 212 24.81 7.91 21.50
N SER A 213 25.79 8.28 22.34
CA SER A 213 27.21 7.96 22.10
C SER A 213 27.49 6.45 22.14
N LYS A 214 26.60 5.67 22.77
CA LYS A 214 26.64 4.21 22.82
C LYS A 214 25.82 3.54 21.72
N CYS A 215 25.14 4.31 20.87
CA CYS A 215 24.33 3.80 19.77
C CYS A 215 25.05 4.00 18.44
N THR A 216 24.75 3.16 17.46
CA THR A 216 25.24 3.36 16.09
C THR A 216 24.32 4.33 15.37
N GLU A 217 24.83 5.49 14.99
CA GLU A 217 24.10 6.45 14.17
C GLU A 217 23.82 5.88 12.77
N GLN A 218 22.60 6.10 12.28
CA GLN A 218 22.16 5.74 10.94
C GLN A 218 21.59 6.99 10.25
N PRO A 219 22.41 7.69 9.45
CA PRO A 219 21.95 8.81 8.64
C PRO A 219 21.04 8.36 7.49
N GLY A 220 20.24 9.31 6.98
CA GLY A 220 19.49 9.15 5.74
C GLY A 220 20.37 9.27 4.49
N ASP A 221 19.81 8.96 3.33
CA ASP A 221 20.47 9.21 2.05
C ASP A 221 20.53 10.73 1.80
N GLY A 222 21.66 11.23 1.28
CA GLY A 222 21.94 12.67 1.12
C GLY A 222 22.40 13.40 2.39
N MET A 223 22.49 12.71 3.53
CA MET A 223 23.11 13.25 4.75
C MET A 223 24.60 12.86 4.87
N PRO A 224 25.41 13.60 5.66
CA PRO A 224 26.75 13.15 6.04
C PRO A 224 26.73 11.75 6.65
N GLY A 225 27.58 10.85 6.14
CA GLY A 225 27.64 9.43 6.54
C GLY A 225 26.58 8.53 5.90
N GLY A 226 25.63 9.08 5.14
CA GLY A 226 24.66 8.35 4.34
C GLY A 226 25.16 8.03 2.93
N ILE A 227 24.26 7.54 2.07
CA ILE A 227 24.57 7.40 0.63
C ILE A 227 24.66 8.81 0.02
N GLU A 228 25.76 9.10 -0.67
CA GLU A 228 25.94 10.37 -1.37
C GLU A 228 24.89 10.55 -2.48
N GLY A 229 24.36 11.77 -2.60
CA GLY A 229 23.34 12.11 -3.58
C GLY A 229 22.27 13.04 -3.01
N PRO A 230 21.22 13.34 -3.79
CA PRO A 230 20.06 14.07 -3.28
C PRO A 230 19.25 13.21 -2.30
N VAL A 231 18.54 13.87 -1.39
CA VAL A 231 17.55 13.22 -0.53
C VAL A 231 16.44 12.62 -1.42
N PRO A 232 16.09 11.32 -1.28
CA PRO A 232 15.02 10.72 -2.07
C PRO A 232 13.65 11.34 -1.80
N VAL A 233 12.78 11.34 -2.81
CA VAL A 233 11.38 11.81 -2.71
C VAL A 233 10.37 10.66 -2.89
N PHE A 234 9.22 10.73 -2.23
CA PHE A 234 8.10 9.81 -2.47
C PHE A 234 7.25 10.22 -3.67
N SER A 235 6.81 11.47 -3.75
CA SER A 235 5.98 11.90 -4.88
C SER A 235 6.85 12.14 -6.10
N PHE A 236 6.40 11.72 -7.28
CA PHE A 236 7.07 12.13 -8.53
C PHE A 236 6.83 13.62 -8.84
N MET A 237 5.89 14.25 -8.12
CA MET A 237 5.68 15.71 -8.12
C MET A 237 6.50 16.41 -7.04
N GLY A 238 7.31 15.67 -6.27
CA GLY A 238 7.99 16.14 -5.07
C GLY A 238 9.24 16.99 -5.28
N GLY A 239 9.76 17.12 -6.52
CA GLY A 239 11.04 17.81 -6.79
C GLY A 239 11.09 19.30 -6.44
N GLY A 240 9.95 19.93 -6.17
CA GLY A 240 9.86 21.31 -5.66
C GLY A 240 9.66 21.42 -4.14
N ILE A 241 9.54 20.31 -3.42
CA ILE A 241 9.26 20.31 -1.99
C ILE A 241 10.59 20.42 -1.25
N ALA A 242 10.78 21.52 -0.53
CA ALA A 242 11.86 21.63 0.44
C ALA A 242 11.55 20.70 1.63
N HIS A 243 12.24 19.56 1.68
CA HIS A 243 12.16 18.68 2.83
C HIS A 243 12.54 19.44 4.12
N PRO A 244 11.88 19.12 5.25
CA PRO A 244 12.34 19.55 6.56
C PRO A 244 13.80 19.15 6.84
N GLN A 245 14.35 19.68 7.93
CA GLN A 245 15.66 19.28 8.43
C GLN A 245 15.74 17.75 8.53
N GLN A 246 16.78 17.18 7.91
CA GLN A 246 17.04 15.74 7.97
C GLN A 246 17.80 15.39 9.27
N VAL A 247 17.38 14.32 9.93
CA VAL A 247 17.95 13.83 11.20
C VAL A 247 18.27 12.34 11.10
N PRO A 248 19.32 11.85 11.80
CA PRO A 248 19.64 10.44 11.84
C PRO A 248 18.61 9.66 12.68
N CYS A 249 18.61 8.34 12.50
CA CYS A 249 18.09 7.39 13.47
C CYS A 249 19.28 6.77 14.20
N TRP A 250 19.04 6.05 15.28
CA TRP A 250 20.11 5.32 15.98
C TRP A 250 19.76 3.84 16.10
N ILE A 251 20.79 3.01 16.22
CA ILE A 251 20.66 1.57 16.36
C ILE A 251 21.23 1.17 17.71
N THR A 252 20.43 0.43 18.48
CA THR A 252 20.86 -0.28 19.69
C THR A 252 20.34 -1.73 19.62
N HIS A 253 20.64 -2.52 20.63
CA HIS A 253 20.40 -3.95 20.63
C HIS A 253 19.85 -4.40 21.98
N THR A 254 18.94 -5.38 21.95
CA THR A 254 18.64 -6.19 23.14
C THR A 254 19.82 -7.11 23.44
N ASN A 255 19.87 -7.61 24.67
CA ASN A 255 20.86 -8.57 25.13
C ASN A 255 20.21 -9.64 26.01
N GLU A 256 20.98 -10.63 26.46
CA GLU A 256 20.48 -11.74 27.29
C GLU A 256 19.76 -11.24 28.55
N ARG A 257 20.29 -10.21 29.23
CA ARG A 257 19.62 -9.59 30.38
C ARG A 257 18.25 -9.02 29.99
N THR A 258 18.13 -8.35 28.85
CA THR A 258 16.83 -7.89 28.33
C THR A 258 15.87 -9.07 28.17
N HIS A 259 16.35 -10.20 27.67
CA HIS A 259 15.51 -11.37 27.43
C HIS A 259 15.05 -12.02 28.73
N ASP A 260 15.91 -12.11 29.73
CA ASP A 260 15.56 -12.63 31.06
C ASP A 260 14.49 -11.77 31.74
N ILE A 261 14.62 -10.45 31.68
CA ILE A 261 13.60 -9.51 32.16
C ILE A 261 12.26 -9.76 31.46
N ILE A 262 12.28 -9.91 30.13
CA ILE A 262 11.05 -10.16 29.36
C ILE A 262 10.41 -11.51 29.71
N ARG A 263 11.21 -12.57 29.85
CA ARG A 263 10.74 -13.91 30.27
C ARG A 263 10.08 -13.87 31.64
N SER A 264 10.61 -13.06 32.57
CA SER A 264 10.03 -12.88 33.91
C SER A 264 8.62 -12.28 33.91
N GLY A 265 8.18 -11.66 32.81
CA GLY A 265 6.86 -11.06 32.65
C GLY A 265 5.86 -11.89 31.83
N PHE A 266 6.23 -13.08 31.36
CA PHE A 266 5.38 -13.89 30.47
C PHE A 266 4.04 -14.29 31.11
N ASP A 267 4.05 -14.63 32.40
CA ASP A 267 2.88 -14.96 33.21
C ASP A 267 1.90 -13.78 33.40
N ARG A 268 2.34 -12.55 33.10
CA ARG A 268 1.55 -11.32 33.17
C ARG A 268 1.31 -10.68 31.81
N SER A 269 1.76 -11.31 30.73
CA SER A 269 1.49 -10.87 29.36
C SER A 269 0.12 -11.35 28.90
N PRO A 270 -0.79 -10.46 28.50
CA PRO A 270 -2.12 -10.84 28.01
C PRO A 270 -2.12 -11.82 26.83
N MET A 271 -1.02 -11.84 26.06
CA MET A 271 -0.79 -12.81 24.99
C MET A 271 -0.71 -14.24 25.52
N PHE A 272 0.10 -14.45 26.57
CA PHE A 272 0.39 -15.78 27.09
C PHE A 272 -0.64 -16.24 28.12
N THR A 273 -1.34 -15.31 28.77
CA THR A 273 -2.41 -15.63 29.73
C THR A 273 -3.79 -15.84 29.09
N GLY A 274 -3.91 -15.73 27.76
CA GLY A 274 -5.19 -15.83 27.06
C GLY A 274 -6.19 -14.72 27.39
N LYS A 275 -5.74 -13.54 27.82
CA LYS A 275 -6.60 -12.37 28.11
C LYS A 275 -6.93 -11.52 26.87
N ILE A 276 -6.33 -11.85 25.74
CA ILE A 276 -6.59 -11.25 24.44
C ILE A 276 -7.20 -12.33 23.57
N ASP A 277 -8.38 -12.05 23.02
CA ASP A 277 -9.07 -12.94 22.10
C ASP A 277 -8.50 -12.80 20.67
N GLY A 278 -7.99 -11.60 20.35
CA GLY A 278 -7.50 -11.22 19.03
C GLY A 278 -6.13 -11.80 18.66
N VAL A 279 -6.01 -12.24 17.41
CA VAL A 279 -4.76 -12.78 16.85
C VAL A 279 -3.80 -11.64 16.48
N GLY A 280 -2.54 -11.76 16.91
CA GLY A 280 -1.47 -10.82 16.56
C GLY A 280 -0.69 -11.22 15.30
N PRO A 281 0.11 -10.30 14.72
CA PRO A 281 0.89 -10.58 13.51
C PRO A 281 2.10 -11.50 13.77
N ARG A 282 2.26 -12.54 12.94
CA ARG A 282 3.38 -13.50 13.01
C ARG A 282 4.72 -12.90 12.61
N TYR A 283 4.73 -12.00 11.62
CA TYR A 283 5.98 -11.45 11.05
C TYR A 283 6.43 -10.12 11.66
N CYS A 284 5.61 -9.51 12.52
CA CYS A 284 6.02 -8.37 13.34
C CYS A 284 5.48 -8.57 14.77
N PRO A 285 5.91 -9.65 15.43
CA PRO A 285 5.42 -9.99 16.74
C PRO A 285 5.87 -8.95 17.77
N SER A 286 5.12 -8.84 18.86
CA SER A 286 5.58 -8.15 20.07
C SER A 286 6.91 -8.72 20.55
N VAL A 287 7.72 -7.93 21.25
CA VAL A 287 9.05 -8.33 21.73
C VAL A 287 9.00 -9.61 22.56
N GLU A 288 7.96 -9.78 23.39
CA GLU A 288 7.75 -10.98 24.19
C GLU A 288 7.50 -12.24 23.34
N ASP A 289 6.79 -12.11 22.22
CA ASP A 289 6.53 -13.21 21.28
C ASP A 289 7.75 -13.46 20.37
N LYS A 290 8.48 -12.40 20.00
CA LYS A 290 9.74 -12.49 19.25
C LYS A 290 10.79 -13.31 20.01
N ILE A 291 11.00 -13.00 21.30
CA ILE A 291 11.98 -13.68 22.15
C ILE A 291 11.54 -15.12 22.46
N ASN A 292 10.24 -15.37 22.60
CA ASN A 292 9.73 -16.73 22.76
C ASN A 292 9.94 -17.60 21.51
N ARG A 293 9.69 -17.06 20.31
CA ARG A 293 9.83 -17.80 19.04
C ARG A 293 11.27 -17.99 18.58
N PHE A 294 12.13 -17.02 18.86
CA PHE A 294 13.54 -17.00 18.45
C PHE A 294 14.45 -17.00 19.68
N ALA A 295 14.20 -17.96 20.58
CA ALA A 295 14.89 -18.06 21.87
C ALA A 295 16.40 -18.37 21.74
N ASP A 296 16.83 -18.83 20.56
CA ASP A 296 18.21 -19.10 20.17
C ASP A 296 19.02 -17.83 19.86
N LYS A 297 18.36 -16.68 19.65
CA LYS A 297 19.05 -15.42 19.34
C LYS A 297 19.41 -14.68 20.62
N GLU A 298 20.70 -14.38 20.79
CA GLU A 298 21.23 -13.61 21.94
C GLU A 298 20.91 -12.11 21.85
N SER A 299 20.54 -11.61 20.67
CA SER A 299 20.30 -10.19 20.45
C SER A 299 19.26 -9.92 19.35
N HIS A 300 18.59 -8.77 19.47
CA HIS A 300 17.71 -8.21 18.46
C HIS A 300 18.01 -6.73 18.27
N GLN A 301 18.20 -6.33 17.02
CA GLN A 301 18.38 -4.93 16.64
C GLN A 301 17.11 -4.11 16.88
N ILE A 302 17.29 -2.92 17.46
CA ILE A 302 16.26 -1.91 17.75
C ILE A 302 16.66 -0.60 17.08
N PHE A 303 15.72 0.03 16.39
CA PHE A 303 15.91 1.39 15.85
C PHE A 303 15.29 2.40 16.80
N LEU A 304 16.05 3.42 17.16
CA LEU A 304 15.61 4.59 17.90
C LEU A 304 15.28 5.69 16.87
N GLU A 305 13.99 5.89 16.65
CA GLU A 305 13.45 6.73 15.57
C GLU A 305 12.85 8.02 16.18
N PRO A 306 13.33 9.23 15.80
CA PRO A 306 12.69 10.47 16.23
C PRO A 306 11.23 10.57 15.79
N GLU A 307 10.34 11.06 16.66
CA GLU A 307 8.94 11.30 16.28
C GLU A 307 8.68 12.66 15.64
N GLY A 308 9.66 13.57 15.67
CA GLY A 308 9.58 14.90 15.06
C GLY A 308 10.74 15.81 15.46
N LEU A 309 10.82 16.98 14.83
CA LEU A 309 11.89 17.97 15.05
C LEU A 309 11.68 18.83 16.30
N THR A 310 10.43 18.93 16.75
CA THR A 310 10.01 19.80 17.86
C THR A 310 9.64 19.01 19.13
N THR A 311 10.00 17.72 19.18
CA THR A 311 9.77 16.83 20.32
C THR A 311 11.03 16.06 20.64
N HIS A 312 11.16 15.65 21.90
CA HIS A 312 12.20 14.70 22.33
C HIS A 312 11.67 13.26 22.39
N GLU A 313 10.43 12.99 21.98
CA GLU A 313 9.91 11.62 21.92
C GLU A 313 10.67 10.78 20.89
N ILE A 314 11.21 9.65 21.35
CA ILE A 314 11.85 8.63 20.55
C ILE A 314 10.97 7.38 20.53
N TYR A 315 10.79 6.83 19.32
CA TYR A 315 10.12 5.56 19.07
C TYR A 315 11.15 4.42 18.95
N PRO A 316 11.21 3.47 19.91
CA PRO A 316 12.13 2.34 19.85
C PRO A 316 11.50 1.19 19.04
N ASN A 317 11.65 1.26 17.73
CA ASN A 317 11.13 0.28 16.78
C ASN A 317 11.82 -1.09 16.96
N GLY A 318 11.02 -2.11 17.27
CA GLY A 318 11.45 -3.47 17.55
C GLY A 318 11.11 -3.98 18.95
N ILE A 319 10.66 -3.09 19.85
CA ILE A 319 10.20 -3.46 21.22
C ILE A 319 8.70 -3.19 21.47
N SER A 320 7.85 -3.33 20.45
CA SER A 320 6.38 -3.31 20.66
C SER A 320 6.00 -4.35 21.71
N THR A 321 5.20 -3.99 22.72
CA THR A 321 4.95 -4.90 23.84
C THR A 321 3.59 -4.66 24.49
N SER A 322 3.10 -5.69 25.19
CA SER A 322 1.95 -5.63 26.09
C SER A 322 2.27 -6.03 27.53
N LEU A 323 3.56 -6.10 27.88
CA LEU A 323 4.02 -6.45 29.22
C LEU A 323 3.60 -5.38 30.26
N PRO A 324 3.56 -5.73 31.56
CA PRO A 324 3.40 -4.76 32.65
C PRO A 324 4.47 -3.65 32.61
N PHE A 325 4.13 -2.46 33.10
CA PHE A 325 5.02 -1.30 33.02
C PHE A 325 6.34 -1.47 33.78
N ASP A 326 6.34 -2.18 34.92
CA ASP A 326 7.55 -2.54 35.66
C ASP A 326 8.56 -3.31 34.79
N ILE A 327 8.09 -4.29 34.02
CA ILE A 327 8.92 -5.07 33.09
C ILE A 327 9.37 -4.20 31.91
N GLN A 328 8.50 -3.34 31.38
CA GLN A 328 8.87 -2.39 30.33
C GLN A 328 9.98 -1.43 30.80
N TYR A 329 9.89 -0.96 32.04
CA TYR A 329 10.87 -0.07 32.63
C TYR A 329 12.25 -0.73 32.71
N GLU A 330 12.31 -1.96 33.22
CA GLU A 330 13.56 -2.70 33.34
C GLU A 330 14.13 -3.11 31.98
N LEU A 331 13.30 -3.60 31.04
CA LEU A 331 13.78 -4.06 29.73
C LEU A 331 14.34 -2.91 28.90
N VAL A 332 13.74 -1.72 28.97
CA VAL A 332 14.25 -0.55 28.25
C VAL A 332 15.61 -0.16 28.81
N ARG A 333 15.73 -0.13 30.15
CA ARG A 333 16.97 0.26 30.83
C ARG A 333 18.08 -0.78 30.80
N SER A 334 17.83 -1.97 30.26
CA SER A 334 18.87 -2.99 30.08
C SER A 334 19.61 -2.88 28.74
N MET A 335 19.12 -2.08 27.78
CA MET A 335 19.76 -1.88 26.48
C MET A 335 20.85 -0.80 26.54
N ALA A 336 21.89 -0.96 25.71
CA ALA A 336 23.01 -0.01 25.65
C ALA A 336 22.53 1.38 25.19
N GLY A 337 22.96 2.42 25.91
CA GLY A 337 22.54 3.80 25.69
C GLY A 337 21.22 4.18 26.37
N MET A 338 20.48 3.21 26.90
CA MET A 338 19.17 3.42 27.51
C MET A 338 19.16 3.18 29.02
N GLU A 339 20.33 3.06 29.65
CA GLU A 339 20.46 2.67 31.06
C GLU A 339 19.75 3.62 32.03
N ASN A 340 19.54 4.88 31.62
CA ASN A 340 18.82 5.92 32.37
C ASN A 340 17.57 6.44 31.64
N ALA A 341 17.09 5.70 30.63
CA ALA A 341 15.98 6.11 29.79
C ALA A 341 14.70 6.34 30.61
N HIS A 342 14.05 7.47 30.38
CA HIS A 342 12.76 7.84 30.95
C HIS A 342 11.63 7.50 29.96
N ILE A 343 10.68 6.68 30.39
CA ILE A 343 9.51 6.31 29.59
C ILE A 343 8.43 7.37 29.77
N LEU A 344 8.09 8.08 28.68
CA LEU A 344 7.03 9.08 28.62
C LEU A 344 5.64 8.44 28.47
N ARG A 345 5.54 7.35 27.71
CA ARG A 345 4.30 6.60 27.50
C ARG A 345 4.57 5.10 27.54
N PRO A 346 3.74 4.30 28.24
CA PRO A 346 3.90 2.86 28.24
C PRO A 346 3.60 2.28 26.85
N GLY A 347 4.31 1.23 26.49
CA GLY A 347 3.93 0.35 25.39
C GLY A 347 2.66 -0.40 25.74
N TYR A 348 1.87 -0.70 24.71
CA TYR A 348 0.59 -1.37 24.89
C TYR A 348 0.18 -2.14 23.65
N ALA A 349 -0.79 -3.04 23.83
CA ALA A 349 -1.51 -3.67 22.74
C ALA A 349 -2.93 -3.11 22.64
N ILE A 350 -3.39 -2.87 21.41
CA ILE A 350 -4.78 -2.55 21.09
C ILE A 350 -5.42 -3.76 20.44
N GLU A 351 -6.54 -4.19 21.00
CA GLU A 351 -7.44 -5.18 20.44
C GLU A 351 -8.66 -4.45 19.86
N TYR A 352 -9.11 -4.87 18.68
CA TYR A 352 -10.20 -4.21 17.97
C TYR A 352 -10.96 -5.18 17.07
N ASP A 353 -12.20 -4.81 16.74
CA ASP A 353 -13.05 -5.56 15.82
C ASP A 353 -12.62 -5.33 14.37
N TYR A 354 -12.62 -6.40 13.58
CA TYR A 354 -12.47 -6.34 12.12
C TYR A 354 -13.52 -7.22 11.45
N PHE A 355 -13.80 -6.95 10.18
CA PHE A 355 -14.68 -7.76 9.36
C PHE A 355 -13.86 -8.54 8.34
N ASP A 356 -14.24 -9.80 8.14
CA ASP A 356 -13.57 -10.66 7.17
C ASP A 356 -13.72 -10.07 5.76
N PRO A 357 -12.63 -9.67 5.09
CA PRO A 357 -12.70 -9.02 3.79
C PRO A 357 -13.27 -9.91 2.69
N ARG A 358 -13.40 -11.23 2.92
CA ARG A 358 -14.11 -12.14 2.00
C ARG A 358 -15.61 -11.85 1.90
N ALA A 359 -16.17 -11.11 2.86
CA ALA A 359 -17.54 -10.61 2.83
C ALA A 359 -17.71 -9.37 1.92
N LEU A 360 -16.63 -8.87 1.33
CA LEU A 360 -16.65 -7.77 0.37
C LEU A 360 -16.71 -8.30 -1.07
N LYS A 361 -17.21 -7.45 -1.97
CA LYS A 361 -17.06 -7.61 -3.43
C LYS A 361 -15.65 -7.22 -3.84
N SER A 362 -15.28 -7.49 -5.09
CA SER A 362 -14.02 -7.03 -5.67
C SER A 362 -13.82 -5.51 -5.60
N SER A 363 -14.90 -4.74 -5.51
CA SER A 363 -14.93 -3.28 -5.37
C SER A 363 -14.78 -2.76 -3.92
N PHE A 364 -14.64 -3.63 -2.92
CA PHE A 364 -14.77 -3.36 -1.47
C PHE A 364 -16.15 -2.92 -0.97
N GLU A 365 -17.15 -2.88 -1.84
CA GLU A 365 -18.53 -2.81 -1.39
C GLU A 365 -18.87 -4.08 -0.60
N THR A 366 -19.61 -3.96 0.50
CA THR A 366 -20.06 -5.15 1.24
C THR A 366 -21.03 -5.97 0.38
N ARG A 367 -21.01 -7.29 0.54
CA ARG A 367 -21.99 -8.16 -0.12
C ARG A 367 -23.38 -8.06 0.50
N ALA A 368 -23.45 -7.71 1.79
CA ALA A 368 -24.70 -7.71 2.55
C ALA A 368 -25.49 -6.40 2.40
N ILE A 369 -24.80 -5.26 2.24
CA ILE A 369 -25.42 -3.94 2.17
C ILE A 369 -24.88 -3.16 0.98
N GLY A 370 -25.77 -2.85 0.04
CA GLY A 370 -25.47 -2.00 -1.10
C GLY A 370 -25.04 -0.60 -0.67
N GLY A 371 -24.01 -0.06 -1.32
CA GLY A 371 -23.46 1.26 -1.08
C GLY A 371 -22.60 1.41 0.17
N LEU A 372 -22.42 0.37 0.98
CA LEU A 372 -21.51 0.38 2.12
C LEU A 372 -20.15 -0.20 1.70
N PHE A 373 -19.07 0.51 1.95
CA PHE A 373 -17.70 0.12 1.61
C PHE A 373 -16.82 0.10 2.86
N PHE A 374 -15.90 -0.86 2.96
CA PHE A 374 -14.94 -0.94 4.07
C PHE A 374 -13.51 -0.74 3.57
N ALA A 375 -12.71 0.05 4.30
CA ALA A 375 -11.30 0.27 3.97
C ALA A 375 -10.40 0.45 5.19
N GLY A 376 -9.20 -0.11 5.12
CA GLY A 376 -8.15 0.02 6.13
C GLY A 376 -8.15 -1.10 7.16
N GLN A 377 -7.90 -0.77 8.43
CA GLN A 377 -7.73 -1.79 9.47
C GLN A 377 -9.01 -2.58 9.76
N ILE A 378 -10.18 -2.02 9.43
CA ILE A 378 -11.47 -2.72 9.50
C ILE A 378 -11.52 -3.97 8.59
N ASN A 379 -10.71 -4.01 7.52
CA ASN A 379 -10.54 -5.17 6.64
C ASN A 379 -9.46 -6.14 7.13
N GLY A 380 -8.96 -5.95 8.36
CA GLY A 380 -7.90 -6.75 8.98
C GLY A 380 -6.50 -6.56 8.39
N THR A 381 -6.24 -5.40 7.76
CA THR A 381 -4.87 -4.98 7.42
C THR A 381 -4.21 -4.23 8.58
N THR A 382 -2.88 -4.13 8.58
CA THR A 382 -2.15 -3.25 9.48
C THR A 382 -1.05 -2.48 8.76
N GLY A 383 -1.11 -1.16 8.81
CA GLY A 383 -0.18 -0.28 8.15
C GLY A 383 -0.89 0.95 7.58
N TYR A 384 -0.17 2.06 7.52
CA TYR A 384 -0.74 3.30 7.00
C TYR A 384 -0.93 3.22 5.50
N GLU A 385 0.06 2.63 4.81
CA GLU A 385 0.14 2.54 3.36
C GLU A 385 -0.92 1.59 2.81
N GLU A 386 -1.06 0.40 3.43
CA GLU A 386 -2.16 -0.52 3.14
C GLU A 386 -3.51 0.17 3.33
N ALA A 387 -3.68 0.93 4.41
CA ALA A 387 -4.94 1.61 4.70
C ALA A 387 -5.24 2.73 3.70
N ALA A 388 -4.26 3.56 3.37
CA ALA A 388 -4.38 4.64 2.39
C ALA A 388 -4.72 4.10 0.99
N ALA A 389 -4.04 3.04 0.55
CA ALA A 389 -4.30 2.41 -0.74
C ALA A 389 -5.74 1.84 -0.82
N GLN A 390 -6.21 1.16 0.24
CA GLN A 390 -7.59 0.70 0.34
C GLN A 390 -8.59 1.86 0.40
N GLY A 391 -8.24 2.95 1.10
CA GLY A 391 -9.05 4.15 1.21
C GLY A 391 -9.31 4.78 -0.15
N LEU A 392 -8.24 5.03 -0.91
CA LEU A 392 -8.31 5.52 -2.28
C LEU A 392 -9.22 4.63 -3.13
N PHE A 393 -8.98 3.32 -3.09
CA PHE A 393 -9.75 2.35 -3.86
C PHE A 393 -11.25 2.34 -3.50
N ALA A 394 -11.60 2.32 -2.22
CA ALA A 394 -12.98 2.36 -1.76
C ALA A 394 -13.66 3.70 -2.07
N GLY A 395 -12.94 4.83 -1.92
CA GLY A 395 -13.45 6.16 -2.27
C GLY A 395 -13.74 6.30 -3.76
N VAL A 396 -12.87 5.77 -4.62
CA VAL A 396 -13.09 5.72 -6.08
C VAL A 396 -14.34 4.92 -6.40
N ASN A 397 -14.47 3.71 -5.88
CA ASN A 397 -15.61 2.84 -6.19
C ASN A 397 -16.93 3.33 -5.59
N ALA A 398 -16.89 3.98 -4.42
CA ALA A 398 -18.06 4.67 -3.86
C ALA A 398 -18.52 5.82 -4.77
N ALA A 399 -17.58 6.61 -5.30
CA ALA A 399 -17.89 7.69 -6.23
C ALA A 399 -18.41 7.16 -7.58
N LEU A 400 -17.78 6.13 -8.16
CA LEU A 400 -18.24 5.49 -9.40
C LEU A 400 -19.67 4.95 -9.26
N GLN A 401 -19.99 4.32 -8.11
CA GLN A 401 -21.35 3.86 -7.85
C GLN A 401 -22.34 5.03 -7.78
N CYS A 402 -22.00 6.14 -7.13
CA CYS A 402 -22.84 7.34 -7.11
C CYS A 402 -23.09 7.94 -8.51
N GLN A 403 -22.13 7.77 -9.41
CA GLN A 403 -22.17 8.21 -10.81
C GLN A 403 -22.84 7.19 -11.75
N GLY A 404 -23.24 6.01 -11.26
CA GLY A 404 -23.82 4.95 -12.08
C GLY A 404 -22.81 4.31 -13.05
N LYS A 405 -21.51 4.33 -12.72
CA LYS A 405 -20.44 3.73 -13.51
C LYS A 405 -19.99 2.40 -12.90
N ASP A 406 -19.39 1.56 -13.74
CA ASP A 406 -18.77 0.29 -13.29
C ASP A 406 -17.61 0.56 -12.33
N ALA A 407 -17.41 -0.37 -11.38
CA ALA A 407 -16.30 -0.32 -10.45
C ALA A 407 -14.95 -0.45 -11.18
N TRP A 408 -13.95 0.29 -10.72
CA TRP A 408 -12.58 0.11 -11.15
C TRP A 408 -11.91 -0.99 -10.32
N LEU A 409 -11.27 -1.94 -11.00
CA LEU A 409 -10.62 -3.10 -10.41
C LEU A 409 -9.17 -3.18 -10.95
N PRO A 410 -8.15 -2.70 -10.22
CA PRO A 410 -6.76 -2.79 -10.67
C PRO A 410 -6.29 -4.25 -10.68
N ALA A 411 -5.65 -4.66 -11.76
CA ALA A 411 -5.17 -6.04 -11.87
C ALA A 411 -3.89 -6.26 -11.04
N ARG A 412 -3.66 -7.51 -10.65
CA ARG A 412 -2.47 -7.91 -9.86
C ARG A 412 -1.15 -7.68 -10.59
N ASN A 413 -1.15 -7.67 -11.92
CA ASN A 413 0.00 -7.38 -12.77
C ASN A 413 0.19 -5.88 -13.04
N GLU A 414 -0.77 -5.05 -12.65
CA GLU A 414 -0.74 -3.60 -12.85
C GLU A 414 -0.31 -2.86 -11.59
N ALA A 415 -0.67 -3.36 -10.39
CA ALA A 415 -0.40 -2.67 -9.12
C ALA A 415 -0.26 -3.62 -7.91
N TYR A 416 0.59 -3.22 -6.95
CA TYR A 416 0.56 -3.76 -5.59
C TYR A 416 -0.79 -3.53 -4.90
N LEU A 417 -1.49 -2.43 -5.22
CA LEU A 417 -2.89 -2.22 -4.82
C LEU A 417 -3.80 -3.38 -5.30
N GLY A 418 -3.66 -3.83 -6.55
CA GLY A 418 -4.41 -4.96 -7.08
C GLY A 418 -4.09 -6.27 -6.34
N VAL A 419 -2.81 -6.49 -6.01
CA VAL A 419 -2.37 -7.62 -5.18
C VAL A 419 -2.98 -7.58 -3.78
N LEU A 420 -2.97 -6.41 -3.13
CA LEU A 420 -3.56 -6.19 -1.81
C LEU A 420 -5.06 -6.50 -1.80
N VAL A 421 -5.81 -5.92 -2.73
CA VAL A 421 -7.26 -6.09 -2.84
C VAL A 421 -7.61 -7.56 -3.08
N ASP A 422 -6.97 -8.20 -4.07
CA ASP A 422 -7.21 -9.59 -4.42
C ASP A 422 -6.88 -10.56 -3.27
N ASP A 423 -5.74 -10.37 -2.59
CA ASP A 423 -5.36 -11.20 -1.46
C ASP A 423 -6.39 -11.11 -0.32
N LEU A 424 -6.87 -9.91 0.00
CA LEU A 424 -7.86 -9.70 1.07
C LEU A 424 -9.17 -10.40 0.75
N ILE A 425 -9.77 -10.17 -0.43
CA ILE A 425 -11.08 -10.73 -0.76
C ILE A 425 -11.04 -12.23 -1.07
N THR A 426 -9.88 -12.76 -1.48
CA THR A 426 -9.75 -14.17 -1.88
C THR A 426 -9.28 -15.05 -0.73
N LYS A 427 -8.22 -14.64 -0.03
CA LYS A 427 -7.59 -15.43 1.04
C LYS A 427 -8.17 -15.11 2.41
N GLY A 428 -8.74 -13.92 2.58
CA GLY A 428 -9.12 -13.41 3.89
C GLY A 428 -7.89 -13.12 4.75
N VAL A 429 -8.13 -12.88 6.04
CA VAL A 429 -7.09 -12.57 7.01
C VAL A 429 -7.29 -13.40 8.28
N THR A 430 -6.25 -14.15 8.64
CA THR A 430 -6.18 -14.93 9.91
C THR A 430 -5.32 -14.22 10.96
N GLU A 431 -4.57 -13.22 10.52
CA GLU A 431 -3.74 -12.30 11.28
C GLU A 431 -3.73 -10.96 10.52
N PRO A 432 -3.26 -9.86 11.13
CA PRO A 432 -3.23 -8.58 10.44
C PRO A 432 -2.36 -8.62 9.17
N TYR A 433 -2.97 -8.44 8.00
CA TYR A 433 -2.28 -8.51 6.70
C TYR A 433 -1.28 -7.36 6.53
N ARG A 434 -0.12 -7.66 5.93
CA ARG A 434 0.96 -6.71 5.63
C ARG A 434 1.57 -6.99 4.26
N MET A 435 1.85 -5.94 3.48
CA MET A 435 2.31 -6.11 2.09
C MET A 435 3.60 -6.91 1.95
N PHE A 436 4.55 -6.79 2.88
CA PHE A 436 5.82 -7.52 2.72
C PHE A 436 5.67 -9.05 2.81
N THR A 437 4.53 -9.55 3.31
CA THR A 437 4.21 -10.98 3.33
C THR A 437 3.51 -11.45 2.04
N SER A 438 3.09 -10.51 1.20
CA SER A 438 2.44 -10.82 -0.07
C SER A 438 3.47 -11.33 -1.08
N ARG A 439 3.00 -12.17 -2.01
CA ARG A 439 3.78 -12.56 -3.18
C ARG A 439 3.23 -11.77 -4.35
N ALA A 440 3.95 -10.74 -4.75
CA ALA A 440 3.75 -10.07 -6.03
C ALA A 440 4.51 -10.87 -7.10
N GLU A 441 3.79 -11.66 -7.90
CA GLU A 441 4.38 -12.54 -8.92
C GLU A 441 5.11 -11.72 -9.99
N PHE A 442 4.61 -10.53 -10.31
CA PHE A 442 5.12 -9.63 -11.34
C PHE A 442 6.01 -8.51 -10.80
N ARG A 443 6.83 -8.79 -9.78
CA ARG A 443 7.66 -7.79 -9.07
C ARG A 443 8.58 -6.93 -9.97
N LEU A 444 9.00 -7.44 -11.14
CA LEU A 444 9.84 -6.66 -12.05
C LEU A 444 9.03 -5.64 -12.84
N MET A 445 7.73 -5.87 -13.03
CA MET A 445 6.81 -4.90 -13.63
C MET A 445 6.28 -3.91 -12.58
N LEU A 446 6.07 -4.37 -11.35
CA LEU A 446 5.47 -3.61 -10.25
C LEU A 446 6.53 -2.88 -9.41
N ARG A 447 7.28 -1.96 -10.00
CA ARG A 447 8.36 -1.26 -9.27
C ARG A 447 7.89 0.08 -8.72
N GLU A 448 8.65 0.64 -7.78
CA GLU A 448 8.40 2.00 -7.28
C GLU A 448 8.64 3.06 -8.35
N ASP A 449 9.68 2.88 -9.16
CA ASP A 449 10.16 3.86 -10.14
C ASP A 449 9.19 4.12 -11.30
N ASN A 450 8.32 3.14 -11.60
CA ASN A 450 7.40 3.18 -12.74
C ASN A 450 5.91 3.20 -12.35
N ALA A 451 5.58 3.48 -11.08
CA ALA A 451 4.20 3.50 -10.62
C ALA A 451 3.33 4.52 -11.39
N ASP A 452 3.92 5.66 -11.74
CA ASP A 452 3.32 6.69 -12.58
C ASP A 452 2.99 6.19 -13.99
N MET A 453 3.95 5.51 -14.64
CA MET A 453 3.76 4.88 -15.96
C MET A 453 2.67 3.81 -15.96
N ARG A 454 2.41 3.17 -14.81
CA ARG A 454 1.39 2.14 -14.67
C ARG A 454 0.00 2.71 -14.40
N LEU A 455 -0.10 3.78 -13.61
CA LEU A 455 -1.37 4.16 -12.97
C LEU A 455 -1.82 5.60 -13.21
N THR A 456 -0.96 6.53 -13.64
CA THR A 456 -1.34 7.94 -13.78
C THR A 456 -2.39 8.15 -14.87
N GLU A 457 -2.28 7.45 -16.01
CA GLU A 457 -3.31 7.49 -17.07
C GLU A 457 -4.67 7.02 -16.52
N LYS A 458 -4.68 5.94 -15.73
CA LYS A 458 -5.90 5.47 -15.10
C LYS A 458 -6.46 6.46 -14.08
N GLY A 459 -5.59 7.08 -13.28
CA GLY A 459 -5.97 8.15 -12.35
C GLY A 459 -6.59 9.35 -13.08
N ARG A 460 -6.12 9.68 -14.28
CA ARG A 460 -6.70 10.74 -15.12
C ARG A 460 -8.07 10.38 -15.65
N GLU A 461 -8.25 9.16 -16.17
CA GLU A 461 -9.56 8.65 -16.61
C GLU A 461 -10.60 8.68 -15.48
N LEU A 462 -10.18 8.37 -14.26
CA LEU A 462 -11.05 8.36 -13.08
C LEU A 462 -11.35 9.78 -12.56
N GLY A 463 -10.60 10.81 -12.97
CA GLY A 463 -10.76 12.18 -12.48
C GLY A 463 -10.02 12.47 -11.17
N LEU A 464 -9.01 11.67 -10.81
CA LEU A 464 -8.19 11.87 -9.61
C LEU A 464 -6.94 12.72 -9.87
N VAL A 465 -6.39 12.61 -11.09
CA VAL A 465 -5.15 13.27 -11.52
C VAL A 465 -5.48 14.65 -12.09
N ASP A 466 -4.96 15.69 -11.44
CA ASP A 466 -5.07 17.08 -11.88
C ASP A 466 -4.22 17.39 -13.13
N ASP A 467 -4.40 18.58 -13.69
CA ASP A 467 -3.72 18.99 -14.91
C ASP A 467 -2.20 19.11 -14.71
N ALA A 468 -1.76 19.61 -13.56
CA ALA A 468 -0.34 19.77 -13.26
C ALA A 468 0.40 18.42 -13.23
N ARG A 469 -0.20 17.41 -12.58
CA ARG A 469 0.33 16.04 -12.53
C ARG A 469 0.25 15.37 -13.90
N TRP A 470 -0.84 15.58 -14.64
CA TRP A 470 -0.99 15.04 -16.00
C TRP A 470 0.09 15.57 -16.95
N ASP A 471 0.37 16.88 -16.90
CA ASP A 471 1.39 17.51 -17.73
C ASP A 471 2.80 17.02 -17.38
N ALA A 472 3.12 16.92 -16.08
CA ALA A 472 4.40 16.38 -15.62
C ALA A 472 4.59 14.92 -16.06
N PHE A 473 3.54 14.11 -15.96
CA PHE A 473 3.54 12.73 -16.43
C PHE A 473 3.77 12.62 -17.95
N ASN A 474 3.02 13.38 -18.75
CA ASN A 474 3.18 13.37 -20.22
C ASN A 474 4.60 13.79 -20.61
N ARG A 475 5.15 14.86 -20.03
CA ARG A 475 6.53 15.28 -20.29
C ARG A 475 7.52 14.15 -20.01
N LYS A 476 7.42 13.49 -18.85
CA LYS A 476 8.30 12.36 -18.52
C LYS A 476 8.12 11.19 -19.49
N ARG A 477 6.88 10.74 -19.73
CA ARG A 477 6.55 9.62 -20.63
C ARG A 477 7.09 9.85 -22.03
N ASP A 478 6.82 11.02 -22.59
CA ASP A 478 7.18 11.35 -23.96
C ASP A 478 8.71 11.50 -24.09
N THR A 479 9.39 12.04 -23.08
CA THR A 479 10.86 12.14 -23.06
C THR A 479 11.53 10.76 -22.96
N VAL A 480 11.03 9.87 -22.09
CA VAL A 480 11.51 8.48 -22.03
C VAL A 480 11.34 7.78 -23.38
N SER A 481 10.18 7.97 -24.01
CA SER A 481 9.88 7.39 -25.33
C SER A 481 10.82 7.92 -26.42
N ARG A 482 10.97 9.25 -26.54
CA ARG A 482 11.86 9.90 -27.51
C ARG A 482 13.31 9.46 -27.33
N GLU A 483 13.81 9.45 -26.10
CA GLU A 483 15.20 9.09 -25.83
C GLU A 483 15.47 7.60 -26.06
N THR A 484 14.53 6.73 -25.68
CA THR A 484 14.63 5.29 -25.98
C THR A 484 14.69 5.05 -27.49
N ALA A 485 13.87 5.75 -28.27
CA ALA A 485 13.90 5.66 -29.73
C ALA A 485 15.23 6.18 -30.31
N ARG A 486 15.76 7.29 -29.77
CA ARG A 486 17.06 7.85 -30.18
C ARG A 486 18.20 6.88 -29.92
N LEU A 487 18.30 6.30 -28.71
CA LEU A 487 19.34 5.32 -28.37
C LEU A 487 19.28 4.06 -29.24
N ARG A 488 18.07 3.65 -29.66
CA ARG A 488 17.88 2.52 -30.58
C ARG A 488 18.29 2.86 -32.02
N ALA A 489 18.17 4.12 -32.43
CA ALA A 489 18.49 4.57 -33.78
C ALA A 489 19.99 4.84 -34.01
N ILE A 490 20.77 5.05 -32.94
CA ILE A 490 22.20 5.34 -33.03
C ILE A 490 22.99 4.03 -32.99
N TRP A 491 23.76 3.77 -34.06
CA TRP A 491 24.60 2.56 -34.20
C TRP A 491 26.09 2.89 -34.12
N VAL A 492 26.80 2.05 -33.37
CA VAL A 492 28.26 2.06 -33.28
C VAL A 492 28.82 0.70 -33.71
N ASN A 493 29.99 0.71 -34.33
CA ASN A 493 30.70 -0.44 -34.85
C ASN A 493 32.23 -0.22 -34.74
N PRO A 494 33.07 -1.24 -34.96
CA PRO A 494 34.52 -1.12 -34.79
C PRO A 494 35.19 -0.05 -35.68
N ASN A 495 34.54 0.38 -36.76
CA ASN A 495 35.08 1.40 -37.68
C ASN A 495 34.76 2.83 -37.25
N ASN A 496 33.71 3.04 -36.45
CA ASN A 496 33.25 4.37 -36.06
C ASN A 496 33.33 4.65 -34.54
N LEU A 497 33.70 3.64 -33.74
CA LEU A 497 33.96 3.78 -32.31
C LEU A 497 35.41 3.33 -32.02
N PRO A 498 36.33 4.25 -31.65
CA PRO A 498 37.70 3.89 -31.32
C PRO A 498 37.78 2.85 -30.19
N ALA A 499 38.69 1.88 -30.32
CA ALA A 499 38.84 0.80 -29.34
C ALA A 499 39.12 1.32 -27.92
N ALA A 500 39.94 2.38 -27.79
CA ALA A 500 40.23 3.02 -26.51
C ALA A 500 38.98 3.60 -25.83
N GLU A 501 38.07 4.21 -26.60
CA GLU A 501 36.79 4.73 -26.08
C GLU A 501 35.83 3.59 -25.69
N ALA A 502 35.77 2.54 -26.51
CA ALA A 502 34.99 1.34 -26.20
C ALA A 502 35.49 0.65 -24.92
N GLU A 503 36.80 0.49 -24.74
CA GLU A 503 37.38 -0.08 -23.53
C GLU A 503 37.13 0.80 -22.29
N ARG A 504 37.25 2.13 -22.43
CA ARG A 504 37.00 3.08 -21.34
C ARG A 504 35.56 3.00 -20.81
N VAL A 505 34.57 2.92 -21.69
CA VAL A 505 33.15 3.01 -21.30
C VAL A 505 32.47 1.65 -21.17
N LEU A 506 32.83 0.69 -22.03
CA LEU A 506 32.18 -0.62 -22.12
C LEU A 506 33.02 -1.74 -21.47
N GLY A 507 34.24 -1.44 -21.01
CA GLY A 507 35.19 -2.40 -20.45
C GLY A 507 35.86 -3.31 -21.48
N LYS A 508 35.48 -3.22 -22.76
CA LYS A 508 36.05 -3.99 -23.88
C LYS A 508 35.74 -3.35 -25.23
N SER A 509 36.55 -3.68 -26.23
CA SER A 509 36.24 -3.38 -27.62
C SER A 509 34.93 -4.04 -28.07
N ILE A 510 34.29 -3.48 -29.10
CA ILE A 510 33.13 -4.08 -29.76
C ILE A 510 33.58 -4.86 -31.01
N GLU A 511 32.87 -5.94 -31.32
CA GLU A 511 33.22 -6.89 -32.38
C GLU A 511 32.30 -6.81 -33.60
N ARG A 512 31.12 -6.21 -33.42
CA ARG A 512 30.11 -6.00 -34.46
C ARG A 512 29.36 -4.70 -34.20
N GLU A 513 28.38 -4.40 -35.04
CA GLU A 513 27.49 -3.27 -34.82
C GLU A 513 26.54 -3.49 -33.63
N TYR A 514 26.35 -2.45 -32.84
CA TYR A 514 25.42 -2.38 -31.72
C TYR A 514 24.73 -1.01 -31.74
N ASN A 515 23.43 -0.95 -31.42
CA ASN A 515 22.83 0.34 -31.05
C ASN A 515 23.16 0.70 -29.60
N LEU A 516 23.07 1.98 -29.25
CA LEU A 516 23.40 2.44 -27.89
C LEU A 516 22.51 1.82 -26.82
N LEU A 517 21.24 1.56 -27.13
CA LEU A 517 20.31 0.90 -26.19
C LEU A 517 20.76 -0.53 -25.86
N ASP A 518 21.28 -1.28 -26.85
CA ASP A 518 21.83 -2.62 -26.65
C ASP A 518 23.12 -2.61 -25.82
N LEU A 519 23.95 -1.58 -25.99
CA LEU A 519 25.15 -1.40 -25.15
C LEU A 519 24.77 -1.10 -23.69
N LEU A 520 23.69 -0.35 -23.46
CA LEU A 520 23.20 -0.03 -22.11
C LEU A 520 22.68 -1.26 -21.34
N ARG A 521 22.40 -2.37 -22.05
CA ARG A 521 22.03 -3.65 -21.42
C ARG A 521 23.19 -4.31 -20.68
N ARG A 522 24.42 -3.92 -20.98
CA ARG A 522 25.61 -4.48 -20.32
C ARG A 522 25.64 -4.03 -18.84
N PRO A 523 25.93 -4.94 -17.89
CA PRO A 523 25.86 -4.62 -16.45
C PRO A 523 26.70 -3.42 -16.03
N ASP A 524 27.90 -3.28 -16.59
CA ASP A 524 28.88 -2.25 -16.22
C ASP A 524 28.74 -0.96 -17.03
N VAL A 525 27.68 -0.84 -17.85
CA VAL A 525 27.41 0.33 -18.68
C VAL A 525 26.25 1.12 -18.09
N ASN A 526 26.44 2.45 -18.00
CA ASN A 526 25.42 3.39 -17.56
C ASN A 526 25.22 4.49 -18.62
N TYR A 527 24.11 5.21 -18.52
CA TYR A 527 23.69 6.21 -19.48
C TYR A 527 24.73 7.33 -19.57
N ALA A 528 25.20 7.85 -18.44
CA ALA A 528 26.23 8.90 -18.40
C ALA A 528 27.53 8.49 -19.11
N GLY A 529 27.97 7.25 -18.89
CA GLY A 529 29.14 6.66 -19.54
C GLY A 529 28.96 6.58 -21.05
N LEU A 530 27.81 6.08 -21.52
CA LEU A 530 27.49 6.05 -22.96
C LEU A 530 27.44 7.44 -23.58
N MET A 531 26.86 8.42 -22.88
CA MET A 531 26.81 9.80 -23.36
C MET A 531 28.19 10.46 -23.37
N SER A 532 29.18 9.94 -22.63
CA SER A 532 30.56 10.45 -22.63
C SER A 532 31.42 9.95 -23.81
N LEU A 533 30.91 9.02 -24.62
CA LEU A 533 31.65 8.47 -25.76
C LEU A 533 31.99 9.56 -26.79
N GLU A 534 33.21 9.51 -27.33
CA GLU A 534 33.73 10.44 -28.33
C GLU A 534 33.48 11.91 -27.93
N GLU A 535 33.95 12.29 -26.74
CA GLU A 535 33.85 13.66 -26.21
C GLU A 535 32.41 14.21 -26.15
N GLY A 536 31.42 13.34 -25.93
CA GLY A 536 30.02 13.76 -25.81
C GLY A 536 29.24 13.79 -27.12
N LYS A 537 29.78 13.24 -28.22
CA LYS A 537 29.14 13.18 -29.54
C LYS A 537 27.71 12.64 -29.51
N TYR A 538 27.42 11.72 -28.59
CA TYR A 538 26.12 11.06 -28.47
C TYR A 538 25.23 11.65 -27.37
N ALA A 539 25.67 12.69 -26.65
CA ALA A 539 24.87 13.35 -25.62
C ALA A 539 23.55 13.86 -26.19
N ASN A 540 22.47 13.83 -25.39
CA ASN A 540 21.19 14.43 -25.75
C ASN A 540 21.13 15.88 -25.22
N PRO A 541 21.15 16.91 -26.10
CA PRO A 541 21.08 18.31 -25.68
C PRO A 541 19.74 18.69 -25.03
N GLU A 542 18.63 18.07 -25.46
CA GLU A 542 17.30 18.30 -24.89
C GLU A 542 17.25 17.80 -23.44
N LEU A 543 17.76 16.60 -23.18
CA LEU A 543 17.81 16.03 -21.83
C LEU A 543 18.81 16.79 -20.94
N ALA A 544 19.91 17.30 -21.50
CA ALA A 544 20.85 18.16 -20.79
C ALA A 544 20.22 19.51 -20.42
N ALA A 545 19.41 20.10 -21.31
CA ALA A 545 18.65 21.31 -21.02
C ALA A 545 17.57 21.07 -19.96
N GLU A 546 16.87 19.93 -20.02
CA GLU A 546 15.92 19.51 -18.99
C GLU A 546 16.59 19.26 -17.64
N ALA A 547 17.79 18.67 -17.60
CA ALA A 547 18.56 18.54 -16.35
C ALA A 547 18.93 19.90 -15.74
N ALA A 548 19.20 20.90 -16.58
CA ALA A 548 19.46 22.26 -16.12
C ALA A 548 18.19 22.97 -15.59
N ALA A 549 17.01 22.62 -16.10
CA ALA A 549 15.72 23.18 -15.68
C ALA A 549 15.11 22.44 -14.46
N SER A 550 15.21 21.11 -14.45
CA SER A 550 14.73 20.20 -13.41
C SER A 550 15.58 18.93 -13.37
N ASP A 551 16.59 18.94 -12.50
CA ASP A 551 17.53 17.83 -12.32
C ASP A 551 16.81 16.51 -11.95
N ASP A 552 15.73 16.58 -11.15
CA ASP A 552 14.96 15.40 -10.75
C ASP A 552 14.21 14.73 -11.92
N MET A 553 13.66 15.53 -12.85
CA MET A 553 12.96 14.98 -14.02
C MET A 553 13.93 14.25 -14.92
N ALA A 554 15.07 14.86 -15.24
CA ALA A 554 16.11 14.25 -16.06
C ALA A 554 16.65 12.95 -15.43
N LYS A 555 16.92 12.95 -14.12
CA LYS A 555 17.32 11.72 -13.39
C LYS A 555 16.27 10.63 -13.49
N SER A 556 15.00 10.96 -13.31
CA SER A 556 13.91 9.97 -13.40
C SER A 556 13.79 9.38 -14.81
N VAL A 557 13.96 10.20 -15.86
CA VAL A 557 13.99 9.73 -17.25
C VAL A 557 15.17 8.78 -17.49
N ILE A 558 16.38 9.18 -17.08
CA ILE A 558 17.60 8.38 -17.25
C ILE A 558 17.45 7.04 -16.52
N GLU A 559 16.99 7.06 -15.27
CA GLU A 559 16.76 5.85 -14.47
C GLU A 559 15.77 4.91 -15.17
N GLN A 560 14.65 5.42 -15.70
CA GLN A 560 13.68 4.60 -16.43
C GLN A 560 14.29 3.92 -17.66
N ILE A 561 15.12 4.64 -18.42
CA ILE A 561 15.78 4.10 -19.62
C ILE A 561 16.77 3.00 -19.22
N GLU A 562 17.60 3.24 -18.22
CA GLU A 562 18.56 2.25 -17.74
C GLU A 562 17.88 0.98 -17.23
N ILE A 563 16.84 1.13 -16.40
CA ILE A 563 16.10 -0.01 -15.86
C ILE A 563 15.44 -0.79 -17.00
N THR A 564 14.78 -0.11 -17.93
CA THR A 564 14.11 -0.75 -19.06
C THR A 564 15.12 -1.50 -19.95
N ALA A 565 16.30 -0.92 -20.20
CA ALA A 565 17.34 -1.59 -20.98
C ALA A 565 17.89 -2.82 -20.25
N LYS A 566 18.37 -2.65 -19.00
CA LYS A 566 19.04 -3.70 -18.22
C LYS A 566 18.12 -4.88 -17.87
N TYR A 567 16.81 -4.63 -17.72
CA TYR A 567 15.84 -5.65 -17.33
C TYR A 567 14.91 -6.11 -18.47
N ALA A 568 15.12 -5.66 -19.71
CA ALA A 568 14.26 -5.95 -20.86
C ALA A 568 13.89 -7.44 -20.99
N GLY A 569 14.89 -8.33 -20.98
CA GLY A 569 14.66 -9.77 -21.15
C GLY A 569 13.80 -10.39 -20.03
N TYR A 570 13.97 -9.92 -18.79
CA TYR A 570 13.16 -10.39 -17.67
C TYR A 570 11.74 -9.80 -17.70
N ILE A 571 11.61 -8.55 -18.12
CA ILE A 571 10.31 -7.87 -18.27
C ILE A 571 9.49 -8.54 -19.38
N ASP A 572 10.11 -8.85 -20.52
CA ASP A 572 9.41 -9.47 -21.65
C ASP A 572 8.94 -10.89 -21.30
N LEU A 573 9.73 -11.65 -20.53
CA LEU A 573 9.29 -12.94 -19.98
C LEU A 573 8.05 -12.78 -19.09
N GLN A 574 8.05 -11.81 -18.16
CA GLN A 574 6.89 -11.56 -17.29
C GLN A 574 5.66 -11.12 -18.10
N LYS A 575 5.81 -10.33 -19.16
CA LYS A 575 4.69 -9.97 -20.04
C LYS A 575 4.03 -11.19 -20.67
N THR A 576 4.82 -12.14 -21.17
CA THR A 576 4.28 -13.40 -21.71
C THR A 576 3.55 -14.22 -20.64
N GLU A 577 4.03 -14.21 -19.39
CA GLU A 577 3.33 -14.86 -18.27
C GLU A 577 2.00 -14.17 -17.94
N VAL A 578 1.98 -12.84 -17.94
CA VAL A 578 0.77 -12.02 -17.75
C VAL A 578 -0.26 -12.32 -18.83
N GLU A 579 0.13 -12.34 -20.11
CA GLU A 579 -0.77 -12.62 -21.24
C GLU A 579 -1.45 -13.99 -21.11
N ARG A 580 -0.70 -15.01 -20.65
CA ARG A 580 -1.26 -16.34 -20.37
C ARG A 580 -2.24 -16.33 -19.21
N ALA A 581 -1.94 -15.60 -18.14
CA ALA A 581 -2.80 -15.50 -16.96
C ALA A 581 -4.08 -14.69 -17.23
N ALA A 582 -4.00 -13.65 -18.07
CA ALA A 582 -5.10 -12.75 -18.39
C ALA A 582 -6.33 -13.47 -18.95
N HIS A 583 -6.14 -14.61 -19.64
CA HIS A 583 -7.25 -15.43 -20.11
C HIS A 583 -8.15 -15.91 -18.97
N TYR A 584 -7.57 -16.33 -17.84
CA TYR A 584 -8.34 -16.80 -16.68
C TYR A 584 -8.87 -15.63 -15.84
N GLU A 585 -8.11 -14.54 -15.71
CA GLU A 585 -8.55 -13.35 -14.98
C GLU A 585 -9.82 -12.75 -15.57
N ASN A 586 -9.93 -12.72 -16.90
CA ASN A 586 -11.06 -12.09 -17.59
C ASN A 586 -12.26 -13.02 -17.82
N LEU A 587 -12.12 -14.32 -17.53
CA LEU A 587 -13.20 -15.28 -17.73
C LEU A 587 -14.21 -15.20 -16.57
N LYS A 588 -15.28 -14.42 -16.76
CA LYS A 588 -16.37 -14.27 -15.80
C LYS A 588 -17.12 -15.59 -15.56
N LEU A 589 -17.41 -15.86 -14.30
CA LEU A 589 -18.26 -16.96 -13.87
C LEU A 589 -19.71 -16.45 -13.76
N PRO A 590 -20.72 -17.21 -14.24
CA PRO A 590 -22.12 -16.82 -14.10
C PRO A 590 -22.49 -16.60 -12.63
N ALA A 591 -23.16 -15.48 -12.33
CA ALA A 591 -23.52 -15.11 -10.96
C ALA A 591 -24.45 -16.13 -10.30
N ASP A 592 -25.22 -16.87 -11.09
CA ASP A 592 -26.19 -17.90 -10.73
C ASP A 592 -25.65 -19.34 -10.84
N LEU A 593 -24.36 -19.52 -11.15
CA LEU A 593 -23.74 -20.84 -11.27
C LEU A 593 -23.90 -21.67 -9.97
N ASP A 594 -24.62 -22.79 -10.06
CA ASP A 594 -24.72 -23.75 -8.97
C ASP A 594 -23.52 -24.71 -8.97
N TYR A 595 -22.50 -24.35 -8.17
CA TYR A 595 -21.28 -25.14 -8.02
C TYR A 595 -21.54 -26.55 -7.48
N LEU A 596 -22.63 -26.80 -6.75
CA LEU A 596 -22.94 -28.12 -6.20
C LEU A 596 -23.32 -29.13 -7.30
N GLN A 597 -23.83 -28.63 -8.43
CA GLN A 597 -24.24 -29.43 -9.59
C GLN A 597 -23.07 -29.78 -10.52
N VAL A 598 -21.87 -29.24 -10.30
CA VAL A 598 -20.70 -29.53 -11.14
C VAL A 598 -20.10 -30.88 -10.76
N SER A 599 -20.70 -31.97 -11.26
CA SER A 599 -20.38 -33.35 -10.89
C SER A 599 -18.91 -33.76 -11.05
N ALA A 600 -18.17 -33.08 -11.93
CA ALA A 600 -16.75 -33.32 -12.16
C ALA A 600 -15.85 -32.82 -11.01
N LEU A 601 -16.31 -31.87 -10.18
CA LEU A 601 -15.51 -31.33 -9.08
C LEU A 601 -15.63 -32.21 -7.83
N SER A 602 -14.58 -32.25 -7.00
CA SER A 602 -14.65 -32.86 -5.67
C SER A 602 -15.68 -32.14 -4.80
N PHE A 603 -16.27 -32.85 -3.84
CA PHE A 603 -17.28 -32.25 -2.96
C PHE A 603 -16.74 -31.04 -2.18
N GLU A 604 -15.50 -31.15 -1.68
CA GLU A 604 -14.79 -30.05 -1.02
C GLU A 604 -14.62 -28.82 -1.92
N ALA A 605 -14.22 -29.02 -3.18
CA ALA A 605 -14.10 -27.92 -4.14
C ALA A 605 -15.45 -27.26 -4.44
N ARG A 606 -16.53 -28.05 -4.56
CA ARG A 606 -17.88 -27.50 -4.78
C ARG A 606 -18.34 -26.68 -3.59
N GLN A 607 -18.18 -27.16 -2.37
CA GLN A 607 -18.53 -26.43 -1.16
C GLN A 607 -17.72 -25.14 -1.04
N THR A 608 -16.41 -25.20 -1.34
CA THR A 608 -15.51 -24.05 -1.31
C THR A 608 -15.93 -23.00 -2.32
N LEU A 609 -16.16 -23.37 -3.58
CA LEU A 609 -16.60 -22.44 -4.62
C LEU A 609 -18.02 -21.89 -4.36
N ALA A 610 -18.93 -22.72 -3.85
CA ALA A 610 -20.28 -22.29 -3.47
C ALA A 610 -20.27 -21.27 -2.33
N LYS A 611 -19.37 -21.44 -1.36
CA LYS A 611 -19.17 -20.50 -0.24
C LYS A 611 -18.56 -19.19 -0.71
N HIS A 612 -17.52 -19.24 -1.54
CA HIS A 612 -16.76 -18.06 -1.94
C HIS A 612 -17.36 -17.30 -3.13
N ARG A 613 -18.12 -17.97 -4.00
CA ARG A 613 -18.74 -17.44 -5.24
C ARG A 613 -17.80 -16.48 -6.01
N PRO A 614 -16.65 -16.98 -6.52
CA PRO A 614 -15.70 -16.14 -7.24
C PRO A 614 -16.33 -15.53 -8.51
N GLU A 615 -15.95 -14.29 -8.83
CA GLU A 615 -16.46 -13.56 -10.01
C GLU A 615 -15.81 -14.03 -11.31
N THR A 616 -14.58 -14.55 -11.24
CA THR A 616 -13.78 -14.98 -12.39
C THR A 616 -13.08 -16.31 -12.12
N LEU A 617 -12.70 -17.01 -13.19
CA LEU A 617 -11.95 -18.25 -13.09
C LEU A 617 -10.56 -18.02 -12.46
N GLY A 618 -9.93 -16.87 -12.74
CA GLY A 618 -8.70 -16.44 -12.09
C GLY A 618 -8.84 -16.38 -10.57
N LEU A 619 -9.86 -15.67 -10.07
CA LEU A 619 -10.16 -15.62 -8.62
C LEU A 619 -10.39 -17.02 -8.05
N ALA A 620 -11.17 -17.86 -8.74
CA ALA A 620 -11.41 -19.23 -8.31
C ALA A 620 -10.11 -20.02 -8.12
N SER A 621 -9.14 -19.85 -9.04
CA SER A 621 -7.85 -20.56 -9.01
C SER A 621 -6.97 -20.23 -7.81
N ARG A 622 -7.18 -19.07 -7.17
CA ARG A 622 -6.39 -18.58 -6.03
C ARG A 622 -7.01 -18.91 -4.67
N ILE A 623 -8.23 -19.43 -4.65
CA ILE A 623 -8.89 -19.82 -3.40
C ILE A 623 -8.14 -21.02 -2.80
N SER A 624 -7.82 -20.93 -1.51
CA SER A 624 -7.17 -22.03 -0.79
C SER A 624 -7.98 -23.31 -0.90
N GLY A 625 -7.33 -24.41 -1.29
CA GLY A 625 -7.98 -25.71 -1.52
C GLY A 625 -8.46 -25.95 -2.96
N ILE A 626 -8.42 -24.95 -3.84
CA ILE A 626 -8.71 -25.14 -5.27
C ILE A 626 -7.43 -25.55 -6.01
N THR A 627 -7.51 -26.65 -6.77
CA THR A 627 -6.37 -27.20 -7.51
C THR A 627 -6.42 -26.80 -8.99
N PRO A 628 -5.27 -26.84 -9.72
CA PRO A 628 -5.26 -26.66 -11.17
C PRO A 628 -6.19 -27.62 -11.92
N ALA A 629 -6.39 -28.83 -11.38
CA ALA A 629 -7.34 -29.80 -11.93
C ALA A 629 -8.79 -29.32 -11.75
N THR A 630 -9.15 -28.80 -10.58
CA THR A 630 -10.46 -28.19 -10.29
C THR A 630 -10.77 -27.05 -11.27
N VAL A 631 -9.81 -26.15 -11.49
CA VAL A 631 -9.94 -25.03 -12.45
C VAL A 631 -10.17 -25.55 -13.87
N SER A 632 -9.39 -26.54 -14.29
CA SER A 632 -9.52 -27.15 -15.62
C SER A 632 -10.90 -27.78 -15.82
N LEU A 633 -11.40 -28.51 -14.82
CA LEU A 633 -12.71 -29.15 -14.86
C LEU A 633 -13.85 -28.13 -14.86
N LEU A 634 -13.70 -27.03 -14.10
CA LEU A 634 -14.66 -25.93 -14.11
C LEU A 634 -14.69 -25.24 -15.48
N LEU A 635 -13.54 -24.99 -16.10
CA LEU A 635 -13.44 -24.45 -17.46
C LEU A 635 -14.13 -25.36 -18.49
N VAL A 636 -13.94 -26.67 -18.40
CA VAL A 636 -14.63 -27.65 -19.27
C VAL A 636 -16.15 -27.60 -19.06
N HIS A 637 -16.61 -27.49 -17.81
CA HIS A 637 -18.03 -27.37 -17.50
C HIS A 637 -18.64 -26.09 -18.11
N LEU A 638 -17.96 -24.94 -17.99
CA LEU A 638 -18.38 -23.68 -18.59
C LEU A 638 -18.49 -23.80 -20.11
N LYS A 639 -17.50 -24.39 -20.79
CA LYS A 639 -17.54 -24.62 -22.24
C LYS A 639 -18.70 -25.53 -22.66
N LYS A 640 -18.96 -26.61 -21.91
CA LYS A 640 -20.08 -27.54 -22.20
C LYS A 640 -21.46 -26.90 -22.04
N ASN A 641 -21.64 -26.02 -21.06
CA ASN A 641 -22.92 -25.34 -20.85
C ASN A 641 -23.10 -24.12 -21.75
N LEU A 642 -22.02 -23.40 -22.12
CA LEU A 642 -22.06 -22.35 -23.15
C LEU A 642 -22.51 -22.92 -24.51
N TRP A 643 -22.10 -24.14 -24.86
CA TRP A 643 -22.58 -24.83 -26.07
C TRP A 643 -24.01 -25.39 -25.99
N LYS A 644 -24.61 -25.50 -24.80
CA LYS A 644 -26.02 -25.89 -24.65
C LYS A 644 -26.99 -24.72 -24.79
N ASN A 645 -26.53 -23.50 -24.56
CA ASN A 645 -27.35 -22.27 -24.63
C ASN A 645 -27.16 -21.47 -25.93
N THR A 646 -26.35 -21.94 -26.88
CA THR A 646 -26.33 -21.41 -28.24
C THR A 646 -27.45 -22.05 -29.06
N VAL A 647 -28.49 -21.26 -29.38
CA VAL A 647 -29.40 -21.55 -30.50
C VAL A 647 -28.55 -21.76 -31.76
N PRO A 648 -28.83 -22.78 -32.61
CA PRO A 648 -28.03 -22.99 -33.80
C PRO A 648 -28.10 -21.74 -34.69
N LEU A 649 -26.96 -21.17 -35.04
CA LEU A 649 -26.87 -20.27 -36.19
C LEU A 649 -27.43 -21.03 -37.39
N GLN A 650 -28.56 -20.57 -37.93
CA GLN A 650 -29.07 -21.06 -39.21
C GLN A 650 -27.93 -20.97 -40.23
N ALA A 651 -27.61 -22.11 -40.83
CA ALA A 651 -26.69 -22.17 -41.95
C ALA A 651 -27.22 -21.25 -43.05
N ALA A 652 -26.42 -20.27 -43.46
CA ALA A 652 -26.69 -19.50 -44.66
C ALA A 652 -26.65 -20.46 -45.85
N ASP A 653 -27.77 -20.57 -46.55
CA ASP A 653 -27.92 -21.35 -47.78
C ASP A 653 -26.90 -20.89 -48.83
N ALA A 654 -25.90 -21.74 -49.07
CA ALA A 654 -25.04 -21.66 -50.24
C ALA A 654 -25.70 -22.44 -51.38
N SER A 655 -26.72 -21.87 -52.03
CA SER A 655 -27.25 -22.43 -53.28
C SER A 655 -28.03 -21.41 -54.11
N THR A 656 -27.34 -20.41 -54.70
CA THR A 656 -27.81 -19.74 -55.92
C THR A 656 -26.69 -18.94 -56.57
N GLU A 657 -25.80 -19.61 -57.30
CA GLU A 657 -25.05 -18.96 -58.39
C GLU A 657 -24.58 -19.99 -59.42
N LYS A 658 -25.53 -20.47 -60.22
CA LYS A 658 -25.31 -21.03 -61.57
C LYS A 658 -26.62 -20.89 -62.36
N ALA A 659 -26.78 -19.78 -63.07
CA ALA A 659 -27.40 -19.73 -64.41
C ALA A 659 -27.58 -18.27 -64.90
N GLN A 660 -26.91 -18.00 -66.03
CA GLN A 660 -27.26 -17.09 -67.14
C GLN A 660 -26.75 -15.63 -67.15
N ALA A 661 -26.07 -15.38 -68.27
CA ALA A 661 -25.57 -14.14 -68.90
C ALA A 661 -24.20 -13.61 -68.44
#